data_AF-A0A445C227-F1
#
_entry.id   AF-A0A445C227-F1
#
_cell.length_a   1.000
_cell.length_b   1.000
_cell.length_c   1.000
_cell.angle_alpha   90.00
_cell.angle_beta   90.00
_cell.angle_gamma   90.00
#
_symmetry.space_group_name_H-M   'P 1'
#
loop_
_entity.id
_entity.type
_entity.pdbx_description
1 polymer ?
#
loop_
_entity_poly.entity_id
_entity_poly.type
_entity_poly.pdbx_seq_one_letter_code
_entity_poly.pdbx_strand_id
1 'polypeptide(L)'
;MASSTSFASLLLPLYNPAFRPKPTTSLPAFRSIHSSVLPATDGSQAPHKRTRRMEGPRKSMEDSVQRKMEQFYEGKDGPPLRVLPIGGLGEIGMNCMLVGNHDRYILIDAGVMFPDYDELGVQKIIPDTTFIRKWSHKIEALVITHGHEDHIGALPWVIPALDSNTPIFASSFTMELIKKRLKEHGIFLPSRLKIFRTRKKFMAGPFEIEPIRVTHSIPDCCGLVLRCSDGTILHTGDWKIDETPLDGKVFDREALEELSSEGVTLMMSDSTNVLSPGRTISESVVKDALLRHISASKGRVITTQFASNLHRLGSVKAAADLTGRKLVFVGMSLRTYLDAAWKDGKAPIDPSTLVKAEDIDAYAPKDLLIVTTGSQAEPRAALNLASYGSSHAFKLTKEDIVLYSAKVIPGNESRVMKMLNRISEIGSTIIMGKNEGLHTSGHAYRGELAKLLFLKEHELLGKSNGIRHTALKYSDGDKAFGTSSDLFIDERLKIALDGIIVVSMEVFRPQRAESLAENTLNGKIRIMTRCLWLDKGKLLDALHKAAHAALSSCPVKCPLAHMERTVAEVLRKMVRKYSGKRPEVIVIAIENPAAVLAEEINTKLSGKSHVDHGTSTLRKIVDGHGKENQPDTTQIRADANDVEGLLPEEDTGPPTEEAEGDLSDSEEFWKPFIASSPVEKSIKANNGYVPRKEHKSNIKKDDSEDIGEANFVKASSSELKSSKSGKRNKWKPEEIKKLINMRGKLHGRFQIVKGRMALWEEISQSLLADGISRSPGQCKSLWTSLVQKYQETKNEKGSSKSSWQYLEDMEKIMPDSLKSEIMKLDTSGLESFSTLTAPGDGVVVEFSAPPSFQLPNSNDFDGFVKEAIQMVKPAKGTTTLAFIFKDGVIVAADSRASMGGYISSQSVKKIIEINPYMLGTMAGGAADCQFWHRNLGIKCRLHELANKRRISVTGASKLLANILYSYRGMGLSVGTMIAGWDETGPSLYYVDSEGGRLKGTRFSVGSGSPYAYGVLDNGYRYDLSVEEAVELGRRAIYHATFRDGASGGVVSVYHVGPEGWKKWTGDDVGDLHYQYYPVVPSTVEQEMAEATGA
;
A
#
# COMPACT_ATOMS: atom_id res chain seq x y z
N MET A 1 31.17 24.82 -48.93
CA MET A 1 32.37 25.63 -48.57
C MET A 1 32.06 26.29 -47.23
N ALA A 2 32.95 26.53 -46.27
CA ALA A 2 34.23 25.98 -45.86
C ALA A 2 34.77 26.95 -44.79
N SER A 3 34.82 26.54 -43.52
CA SER A 3 35.64 27.18 -42.45
C SER A 3 35.29 28.63 -42.01
N SER A 4 35.73 29.17 -40.87
CA SER A 4 36.71 28.67 -39.87
C SER A 4 36.38 29.08 -38.41
N THR A 5 37.12 28.51 -37.46
CA THR A 5 37.03 28.67 -35.98
C THR A 5 38.00 29.70 -35.39
N SER A 6 37.60 30.42 -34.33
CA SER A 6 38.35 30.68 -33.05
C SER A 6 37.57 31.74 -32.23
N PHE A 7 37.22 31.64 -30.95
CA PHE A 7 37.99 31.42 -29.70
C PHE A 7 39.00 32.53 -29.33
N ALA A 8 38.66 33.33 -28.31
CA ALA A 8 39.53 34.14 -27.45
C ALA A 8 38.76 34.52 -26.15
N SER A 9 39.45 34.92 -25.08
CA SER A 9 38.88 35.28 -23.77
C SER A 9 39.70 36.40 -23.08
N LEU A 10 39.47 36.67 -21.78
CA LEU A 10 40.03 37.77 -20.93
C LEU A 10 39.37 39.17 -21.14
N LEU A 11 39.30 40.09 -20.15
CA LEU A 11 39.19 40.01 -18.67
C LEU A 11 38.71 41.39 -18.09
N LEU A 12 38.50 41.43 -16.76
CA LEU A 12 38.18 42.56 -15.84
C LEU A 12 38.82 43.95 -16.14
N PRO A 13 38.17 45.08 -15.80
CA PRO A 13 38.05 45.61 -14.41
C PRO A 13 36.61 46.01 -13.97
N LEU A 14 36.18 46.16 -12.70
CA LEU A 14 36.72 46.51 -11.36
C LEU A 14 36.49 47.98 -10.87
N TYR A 15 36.21 48.11 -9.56
CA TYR A 15 36.02 49.32 -8.70
C TYR A 15 34.69 50.12 -8.77
N ASN A 16 33.71 49.99 -7.84
CA ASN A 16 33.60 50.42 -6.40
C ASN A 16 33.34 51.96 -6.20
N PRO A 17 32.89 52.49 -5.02
CA PRO A 17 31.65 53.29 -4.99
C PRO A 17 31.66 54.59 -4.14
N ALA A 18 30.63 55.45 -4.30
CA ALA A 18 30.02 56.28 -3.23
C ALA A 18 28.87 57.17 -3.76
N PHE A 19 27.81 57.39 -2.97
CA PHE A 19 27.48 58.69 -2.33
C PHE A 19 26.10 58.67 -1.61
N ARG A 20 25.93 59.57 -0.63
CA ARG A 20 24.65 59.99 -0.02
C ARG A 20 24.63 61.51 0.07
N PRO A 21 23.45 62.16 0.00
CA PRO A 21 23.02 63.02 1.12
C PRO A 21 21.57 62.77 1.61
N LYS A 22 21.11 63.61 2.55
CA LYS A 22 19.76 63.71 3.16
C LYS A 22 19.25 65.19 3.04
N PRO A 23 18.32 65.75 3.87
CA PRO A 23 16.84 65.56 3.82
C PRO A 23 15.98 66.87 3.94
N THR A 24 14.67 66.76 3.67
CA THR A 24 13.58 67.74 3.95
C THR A 24 12.20 67.02 3.99
N THR A 25 11.06 67.48 4.56
CA THR A 25 10.75 68.39 5.70
C THR A 25 9.29 68.18 6.24
N SER A 26 9.10 68.28 7.56
CA SER A 26 7.97 68.86 8.35
C SER A 26 6.46 68.48 8.16
N LEU A 27 5.90 67.82 9.21
CA LEU A 27 4.73 68.12 10.10
C LEU A 27 3.56 69.06 9.67
N PRO A 28 2.36 69.05 10.32
CA PRO A 28 1.88 68.34 11.55
C PRO A 28 0.72 67.33 11.27
N ALA A 29 0.29 66.36 12.10
CA ALA A 29 0.13 66.16 13.57
C ALA A 29 -1.22 66.64 14.18
N PHE A 30 -2.01 65.69 14.72
CA PHE A 30 -3.11 65.90 15.69
C PHE A 30 -3.18 64.70 16.67
N ARG A 31 -3.84 64.84 17.84
CA ARG A 31 -3.71 63.94 19.01
C ARG A 31 -5.02 63.66 19.77
N SER A 32 -5.16 62.41 20.23
CA SER A 32 -5.82 61.94 21.48
C SER A 32 -5.30 60.49 21.70
N ILE A 33 -4.54 60.08 22.73
CA ILE A 33 -4.58 60.29 24.20
C ILE A 33 -5.95 59.85 24.75
N HIS A 34 -6.13 58.85 25.62
CA HIS A 34 -5.40 58.34 26.81
C HIS A 34 -5.45 56.78 26.94
N SER A 35 -4.76 56.06 27.84
CA SER A 35 -3.41 56.25 28.45
C SER A 35 -2.97 55.05 29.34
N SER A 36 -1.74 54.56 29.13
CA SER A 36 -0.70 54.16 30.13
C SER A 36 -0.99 53.32 31.39
N VAL A 37 -0.16 52.28 31.58
CA VAL A 37 0.76 52.12 32.74
C VAL A 37 2.11 51.56 32.19
N LEU A 38 3.25 51.85 32.82
CA LEU A 38 4.59 51.35 32.44
C LEU A 38 5.26 50.56 33.63
N PRO A 39 6.59 50.45 33.83
CA PRO A 39 7.20 49.12 33.93
C PRO A 39 7.88 48.83 35.28
N ALA A 40 8.37 47.60 35.44
CA ALA A 40 9.39 47.25 36.44
C ALA A 40 10.50 46.41 35.79
N THR A 41 11.75 46.69 36.15
CA THR A 41 12.94 45.97 35.70
C THR A 41 13.70 45.45 36.91
N ASP A 42 14.00 44.16 36.96
CA ASP A 42 15.25 43.69 37.56
C ASP A 42 15.71 42.39 36.88
N GLY A 43 16.99 42.06 37.01
CA GLY A 43 17.66 41.02 36.25
C GLY A 43 18.11 39.82 37.09
N SER A 44 17.81 38.61 36.63
CA SER A 44 18.55 37.42 37.01
C SER A 44 18.69 36.48 35.80
N GLN A 45 19.92 36.06 35.49
CA GLN A 45 20.16 35.05 34.47
C GLN A 45 20.01 33.66 35.09
N ALA A 46 18.95 32.94 34.70
CA ALA A 46 18.77 31.53 35.00
C ALA A 46 18.69 30.72 33.68
N PRO A 47 19.26 29.51 33.61
CA PRO A 47 19.35 28.77 32.36
C PRO A 47 17.98 28.24 31.92
N HIS A 48 17.56 28.58 30.70
CA HIS A 48 16.32 28.07 30.11
C HIS A 48 16.35 26.54 29.96
N LYS A 49 15.70 25.84 30.90
CA LYS A 49 15.30 24.44 30.71
C LYS A 49 14.44 24.34 29.44
N ARG A 50 14.93 23.59 28.44
CA ARG A 50 14.13 23.20 27.26
C ARG A 50 12.94 22.36 27.73
N THR A 51 11.76 22.96 27.82
CA THR A 51 10.50 22.23 27.98
C THR A 51 10.23 21.40 26.73
N ARG A 52 10.47 20.09 26.83
CA ARG A 52 10.09 19.10 25.81
C ARG A 52 8.56 19.08 25.72
N ARG A 53 7.98 19.77 24.73
CA ARG A 53 6.58 19.52 24.33
C ARG A 53 6.46 18.06 23.88
N MET A 54 5.64 17.28 24.58
CA MET A 54 5.20 15.97 24.09
C MET A 54 3.99 16.15 23.18
N GLU A 55 4.23 16.48 21.92
CA GLU A 55 3.18 16.53 20.90
C GLU A 55 2.80 15.11 20.45
N GLY A 56 1.85 14.52 21.18
CA GLY A 56 1.12 13.33 20.73
C GLY A 56 0.26 13.64 19.49
N PRO A 57 -0.08 12.63 18.66
CA PRO A 57 -0.70 12.85 17.36
C PRO A 57 -2.18 13.22 17.44
N ARG A 58 -2.47 14.48 17.77
CA ARG A 58 -3.71 15.14 17.35
C ARG A 58 -3.62 15.44 15.84
N LYS A 59 -4.66 15.08 15.10
CA LYS A 59 -4.85 15.38 13.68
C LYS A 59 -6.33 15.63 13.40
N SER A 60 -6.85 16.77 13.86
CA SER A 60 -8.06 17.36 13.27
C SER A 60 -7.80 17.69 11.80
N MET A 61 -8.87 17.77 11.00
CA MET A 61 -8.81 18.33 9.66
C MET A 61 -8.50 19.83 9.69
N GLU A 62 -8.84 20.51 10.79
CA GLU A 62 -8.45 21.91 11.02
C GLU A 62 -6.93 22.04 11.23
N ASP A 63 -6.29 21.07 11.90
CA ASP A 63 -4.84 21.07 12.11
C ASP A 63 -4.06 20.93 10.79
N SER A 64 -4.64 20.36 9.72
CA SER A 64 -3.96 20.23 8.42
C SER A 64 -4.05 21.54 7.63
N VAL A 65 -5.23 22.18 7.61
CA VAL A 65 -5.44 23.52 7.02
C VAL A 65 -4.59 24.55 7.75
N GLN A 66 -4.59 24.56 9.08
CA GLN A 66 -3.81 25.49 9.89
C GLN A 66 -2.30 25.35 9.62
N ARG A 67 -1.76 24.13 9.58
CA ARG A 67 -0.34 23.91 9.23
C ARG A 67 0.01 24.29 7.79
N LYS A 68 -0.89 24.05 6.81
CA LYS A 68 -0.69 24.53 5.43
C LYS A 68 -0.63 26.07 5.38
N MET A 69 -1.39 26.77 6.21
CA MET A 69 -1.36 28.23 6.30
C MET A 69 -0.14 28.77 7.06
N GLU A 70 0.23 28.18 8.20
CA GLU A 70 1.41 28.58 8.99
C GLU A 70 2.74 28.39 8.27
N GLN A 71 2.79 27.52 7.24
CA GLN A 71 3.94 27.32 6.37
C GLN A 71 3.97 28.30 5.17
N PHE A 72 2.94 29.13 4.97
CA PHE A 72 2.83 30.02 3.83
C PHE A 72 3.13 31.47 4.22
N TYR A 73 4.06 32.10 3.50
CA TYR A 73 4.37 33.51 3.69
C TYR A 73 3.23 34.37 3.11
N GLU A 74 2.41 34.98 3.95
CA GLU A 74 1.53 36.07 3.54
C GLU A 74 2.28 37.41 3.56
N GLY A 75 1.85 38.40 2.78
CA GLY A 75 2.47 39.72 2.73
C GLY A 75 3.69 39.79 1.79
N LYS A 76 4.49 40.86 1.91
CA LYS A 76 5.57 41.19 0.96
C LYS A 76 6.93 40.54 1.28
N ASP A 77 7.10 40.00 2.48
CA ASP A 77 8.41 39.55 2.98
C ASP A 77 8.76 38.09 2.60
N GLY A 78 7.83 37.38 1.95
CA GLY A 78 8.06 36.07 1.33
C GLY A 78 8.36 36.16 -0.18
N PRO A 79 8.77 35.05 -0.83
CA PRO A 79 8.99 35.01 -2.27
C PRO A 79 7.78 35.54 -3.08
N PRO A 80 8.01 36.24 -4.20
CA PRO A 80 6.93 36.82 -5.01
C PRO A 80 6.13 35.71 -5.71
N LEU A 81 6.78 34.86 -6.49
CA LEU A 81 6.15 33.72 -7.14
C LEU A 81 5.85 32.60 -6.14
N ARG A 82 4.60 32.15 -6.11
CA ARG A 82 4.09 31.16 -5.14
C ARG A 82 3.27 30.09 -5.85
N VAL A 83 3.46 28.83 -5.44
CA VAL A 83 2.74 27.67 -5.97
C VAL A 83 2.31 26.77 -4.81
N LEU A 84 1.02 26.44 -4.76
CA LEU A 84 0.43 25.57 -3.75
C LEU A 84 -0.52 24.55 -4.42
N PRO A 85 -0.05 23.31 -4.62
CA PRO A 85 -0.90 22.20 -5.04
C PRO A 85 -1.93 21.88 -3.95
N ILE A 86 -3.21 21.87 -4.32
CA ILE A 86 -4.33 21.47 -3.47
C ILE A 86 -4.62 19.98 -3.68
N GLY A 87 -4.51 19.51 -4.93
CA GLY A 87 -4.48 18.11 -5.35
C GLY A 87 -3.75 17.96 -6.70
N GLY A 88 -3.46 16.72 -7.10
CA GLY A 88 -2.67 16.39 -8.30
C GLY A 88 -1.16 16.28 -8.07
N LEU A 89 -0.71 16.12 -6.81
CA LEU A 89 0.71 16.00 -6.50
C LEU A 89 0.97 14.95 -5.42
N GLY A 90 1.57 13.84 -5.84
CA GLY A 90 1.78 12.64 -5.02
C GLY A 90 0.96 11.45 -5.53
N GLU A 91 -0.17 11.76 -6.16
CA GLU A 91 -1.25 10.90 -6.64
C GLU A 91 -1.46 10.99 -8.17
N ILE A 92 -2.45 10.28 -8.73
CA ILE A 92 -2.91 10.48 -10.12
C ILE A 92 -4.41 10.80 -10.13
N GLY A 93 -4.73 12.08 -10.30
CA GLY A 93 -6.09 12.62 -10.29
C GLY A 93 -6.17 13.92 -9.49
N MET A 94 -7.37 14.49 -9.35
CA MET A 94 -7.64 15.64 -8.49
C MET A 94 -6.80 16.91 -8.82
N ASN A 95 -6.34 17.08 -10.07
CA ASN A 95 -5.46 18.19 -10.44
C ASN A 95 -6.12 19.54 -10.14
N CYS A 96 -5.51 20.27 -9.20
CA CYS A 96 -6.03 21.53 -8.66
C CYS A 96 -4.88 22.29 -7.98
N MET A 97 -4.34 23.31 -8.63
CA MET A 97 -3.12 23.99 -8.20
C MET A 97 -3.30 25.50 -8.12
N LEU A 98 -3.01 26.09 -6.96
CA LEU A 98 -2.99 27.53 -6.79
C LEU A 98 -1.62 28.08 -7.22
N VAL A 99 -1.62 29.11 -8.08
CA VAL A 99 -0.40 29.81 -8.53
C VAL A 99 -0.61 31.32 -8.36
N GLY A 100 0.37 32.04 -7.83
CA GLY A 100 0.22 33.47 -7.54
C GLY A 100 1.51 34.27 -7.57
N ASN A 101 1.33 35.58 -7.57
CA ASN A 101 2.38 36.55 -7.35
C ASN A 101 1.98 37.44 -6.15
N HIS A 102 2.82 37.46 -5.12
CA HIS A 102 2.50 37.92 -3.77
C HIS A 102 1.17 37.30 -3.30
N ASP A 103 0.23 38.11 -2.80
CA ASP A 103 -1.05 37.64 -2.25
C ASP A 103 -2.20 37.60 -3.27
N ARG A 104 -1.90 37.67 -4.58
CA ARG A 104 -2.85 37.53 -5.69
C ARG A 104 -2.65 36.18 -6.39
N TYR A 105 -3.72 35.42 -6.59
CA TYR A 105 -3.63 34.05 -7.12
C TYR A 105 -4.64 33.75 -8.25
N ILE A 106 -4.28 32.77 -9.06
CA ILE A 106 -5.18 32.02 -9.94
C ILE A 106 -5.22 30.56 -9.48
N LEU A 107 -6.32 29.88 -9.75
CA LEU A 107 -6.44 28.43 -9.62
C LEU A 107 -6.29 27.79 -11.01
N ILE A 108 -5.49 26.74 -11.11
CA ILE A 108 -5.28 25.95 -12.33
C ILE A 108 -5.92 24.57 -12.12
N ASP A 109 -6.88 24.25 -12.98
CA ASP A 109 -7.70 23.04 -12.95
C ASP A 109 -8.50 22.81 -11.65
N ALA A 110 -9.45 21.89 -11.72
CA ALA A 110 -10.36 21.48 -10.64
C ALA A 110 -10.86 20.04 -10.88
N GLY A 111 -9.94 19.09 -10.81
CA GLY A 111 -10.18 17.67 -11.05
C GLY A 111 -10.84 16.88 -9.91
N VAL A 112 -11.41 15.72 -10.23
CA VAL A 112 -11.65 14.65 -9.25
C VAL A 112 -10.55 13.59 -9.30
N MET A 113 -10.35 12.84 -8.23
CA MET A 113 -9.71 11.53 -8.27
C MET A 113 -10.78 10.44 -8.10
N PHE A 114 -10.57 9.29 -8.71
CA PHE A 114 -11.43 8.12 -8.51
C PHE A 114 -10.90 7.31 -7.32
N PRO A 115 -11.76 6.89 -6.39
CA PRO A 115 -11.33 6.21 -5.17
C PRO A 115 -10.79 4.81 -5.44
N ASP A 116 -9.90 4.37 -4.56
CA ASP A 116 -9.26 3.06 -4.64
C ASP A 116 -10.11 1.93 -4.02
N TYR A 117 -9.66 0.69 -4.16
CA TYR A 117 -10.50 -0.48 -3.83
C TYR A 117 -10.78 -0.68 -2.33
N ASP A 118 -10.04 -0.03 -1.42
CA ASP A 118 -10.24 -0.07 0.04
C ASP A 118 -11.06 1.11 0.58
N GLU A 119 -11.32 2.13 -0.24
CA GLU A 119 -12.11 3.34 0.10
C GLU A 119 -13.63 3.09 0.00
N LEU A 120 -14.10 2.08 0.74
CA LEU A 120 -15.45 1.53 0.67
C LEU A 120 -16.55 2.60 0.84
N GLY A 121 -17.28 2.84 -0.25
CA GLY A 121 -18.44 3.75 -0.28
C GLY A 121 -18.15 5.16 -0.80
N VAL A 122 -16.88 5.51 -1.00
CA VAL A 122 -16.49 6.73 -1.73
C VAL A 122 -16.84 6.55 -3.22
N GLN A 123 -17.21 7.64 -3.90
CA GLN A 123 -17.51 7.64 -5.35
C GLN A 123 -16.55 8.51 -6.16
N LYS A 124 -16.09 9.62 -5.57
CA LYS A 124 -15.14 10.58 -6.10
C LYS A 124 -14.41 11.22 -4.91
N ILE A 125 -13.14 11.56 -5.10
CA ILE A 125 -12.35 12.41 -4.20
C ILE A 125 -12.20 13.77 -4.88
N ILE A 126 -12.21 14.86 -4.11
CA ILE A 126 -12.19 16.24 -4.60
C ILE A 126 -11.20 17.10 -3.78
N PRO A 127 -10.66 18.19 -4.34
CA PRO A 127 -9.77 19.09 -3.62
C PRO A 127 -10.49 19.71 -2.41
N ASP A 128 -9.74 20.02 -1.35
CA ASP A 128 -10.29 20.64 -0.14
C ASP A 128 -10.87 22.05 -0.43
N THR A 129 -12.20 22.11 -0.53
CA THR A 129 -12.94 23.34 -0.79
C THR A 129 -12.99 24.27 0.41
N THR A 130 -12.67 23.81 1.63
CA THR A 130 -12.64 24.68 2.82
C THR A 130 -11.46 25.66 2.75
N PHE A 131 -10.29 25.19 2.28
CA PHE A 131 -9.14 26.04 1.97
C PHE A 131 -9.48 27.05 0.88
N ILE A 132 -10.05 26.59 -0.24
CA ILE A 132 -10.45 27.46 -1.37
C ILE A 132 -11.44 28.53 -0.91
N ARG A 133 -12.43 28.17 -0.07
CA ARG A 133 -13.42 29.11 0.48
C ARG A 133 -12.83 30.11 1.47
N LYS A 134 -11.82 29.73 2.26
CA LYS A 134 -11.11 30.65 3.17
C LYS A 134 -10.27 31.69 2.41
N TRP A 135 -9.79 31.33 1.22
CA TRP A 135 -8.92 32.16 0.37
C TRP A 135 -9.63 32.77 -0.85
N SER A 136 -10.96 32.65 -0.98
CA SER A 136 -11.70 33.03 -2.19
C SER A 136 -11.41 34.46 -2.67
N HIS A 137 -11.34 35.41 -1.74
CA HIS A 137 -11.00 36.82 -1.94
C HIS A 137 -9.58 37.08 -2.51
N LYS A 138 -8.69 36.08 -2.51
CA LYS A 138 -7.35 36.12 -3.12
C LYS A 138 -7.29 35.39 -4.48
N ILE A 139 -8.36 34.70 -4.90
CA ILE A 139 -8.41 33.85 -6.10
C ILE A 139 -9.19 34.55 -7.22
N GLU A 140 -8.44 35.27 -8.06
CA GLU A 140 -8.98 36.18 -9.07
C GLU A 140 -9.38 35.50 -10.39
N ALA A 141 -8.99 34.26 -10.63
CA ALA A 141 -9.43 33.47 -11.78
C ALA A 141 -9.30 31.96 -11.53
N LEU A 142 -10.10 31.17 -12.26
CA LEU A 142 -9.89 29.74 -12.48
C LEU A 142 -9.55 29.53 -13.96
N VAL A 143 -8.47 28.83 -14.26
CA VAL A 143 -7.99 28.54 -15.62
C VAL A 143 -7.89 27.04 -15.81
N ILE A 144 -8.48 26.52 -16.88
CA ILE A 144 -8.58 25.10 -17.17
C ILE A 144 -7.69 24.73 -18.35
N THR A 145 -6.83 23.71 -18.19
CA THR A 145 -5.91 23.24 -19.24
C THR A 145 -6.65 22.41 -20.30
N HIS A 146 -7.53 21.49 -19.87
CA HIS A 146 -8.28 20.59 -20.75
C HIS A 146 -9.48 19.91 -20.08
N GLY A 147 -10.23 19.11 -20.84
CA GLY A 147 -11.56 18.62 -20.46
C GLY A 147 -11.68 17.25 -19.78
N HIS A 148 -10.64 16.67 -19.16
CA HIS A 148 -10.76 15.38 -18.46
C HIS A 148 -11.41 15.51 -17.06
N GLU A 149 -12.01 14.43 -16.52
CA GLU A 149 -12.64 14.45 -15.19
C GLU A 149 -11.63 14.80 -14.07
N ASP A 150 -10.38 14.40 -14.22
CA ASP A 150 -9.25 14.74 -13.35
C ASP A 150 -8.68 16.16 -13.54
N HIS A 151 -9.31 16.99 -14.40
CA HIS A 151 -9.03 18.43 -14.53
C HIS A 151 -10.28 19.32 -14.42
N ILE A 152 -11.49 18.81 -14.70
CA ILE A 152 -12.75 19.57 -14.59
C ILE A 152 -13.85 18.92 -13.72
N GLY A 153 -13.62 17.73 -13.18
CA GLY A 153 -14.64 16.94 -12.49
C GLY A 153 -15.11 17.51 -11.15
N ALA A 154 -14.27 18.25 -10.43
CA ALA A 154 -14.60 18.87 -9.14
C ALA A 154 -15.18 20.29 -9.24
N LEU A 155 -15.32 20.84 -10.46
CA LEU A 155 -15.94 22.15 -10.68
C LEU A 155 -17.27 22.38 -9.94
N PRO A 156 -18.19 21.40 -9.81
CA PRO A 156 -19.42 21.58 -9.02
C PRO A 156 -19.23 21.90 -7.54
N TRP A 157 -18.07 21.54 -6.96
CA TRP A 157 -17.72 21.80 -5.56
C TRP A 157 -16.76 22.98 -5.42
N VAL A 158 -15.84 23.17 -6.39
CA VAL A 158 -14.86 24.27 -6.39
C VAL A 158 -15.50 25.62 -6.73
N ILE A 159 -16.42 25.69 -7.71
CA ILE A 159 -17.01 26.97 -8.14
C ILE A 159 -17.87 27.64 -7.04
N PRO A 160 -18.65 26.91 -6.22
CA PRO A 160 -19.31 27.47 -5.03
C PRO A 160 -18.36 27.85 -3.88
N ALA A 161 -17.10 27.36 -3.90
CA ALA A 161 -16.09 27.75 -2.92
C ALA A 161 -15.37 29.06 -3.30
N LEU A 162 -15.25 29.35 -4.60
CA LEU A 162 -14.72 30.61 -5.12
C LEU A 162 -15.72 31.77 -4.95
N ASP A 163 -15.23 33.01 -5.07
CA ASP A 163 -16.09 34.19 -5.09
C ASP A 163 -17.05 34.15 -6.29
N SER A 164 -18.22 34.78 -6.12
CA SER A 164 -19.31 34.78 -7.11
C SER A 164 -18.90 35.35 -8.47
N ASN A 165 -17.95 36.28 -8.47
CA ASN A 165 -17.46 36.97 -9.66
C ASN A 165 -16.24 36.30 -10.32
N THR A 166 -15.56 35.34 -9.67
CA THR A 166 -14.30 34.77 -10.19
C THR A 166 -14.51 34.15 -11.58
N PRO A 167 -13.87 34.67 -12.64
CA PRO A 167 -14.01 34.16 -14.00
C PRO A 167 -13.40 32.77 -14.16
N ILE A 168 -13.96 32.01 -15.12
CA ILE A 168 -13.57 30.64 -15.45
C ILE A 168 -13.13 30.64 -16.92
N PHE A 169 -11.85 30.38 -17.14
CA PHE A 169 -11.18 30.41 -18.44
C PHE A 169 -10.94 28.99 -18.96
N ALA A 170 -11.37 28.68 -20.18
CA ALA A 170 -11.08 27.40 -20.84
C ALA A 170 -11.01 27.52 -22.38
N SER A 171 -10.49 26.48 -23.04
CA SER A 171 -10.64 26.30 -24.49
C SER A 171 -12.10 26.02 -24.88
N SER A 172 -12.50 26.26 -26.14
CA SER A 172 -13.93 26.27 -26.52
C SER A 172 -14.61 24.90 -26.38
N PHE A 173 -13.92 23.82 -26.77
CA PHE A 173 -14.40 22.45 -26.55
C PHE A 173 -14.60 22.15 -25.06
N THR A 174 -13.57 22.42 -24.25
CA THR A 174 -13.59 22.25 -22.79
C THR A 174 -14.72 23.07 -22.16
N MET A 175 -15.00 24.26 -22.69
CA MET A 175 -16.08 25.11 -22.21
C MET A 175 -17.47 24.51 -22.44
N GLU A 176 -17.72 23.73 -23.51
CA GLU A 176 -19.00 23.02 -23.66
C GLU A 176 -19.20 21.90 -22.63
N LEU A 177 -18.13 21.18 -22.28
CA LEU A 177 -18.17 20.19 -21.17
C LEU A 177 -18.47 20.89 -19.83
N ILE A 178 -17.81 22.02 -19.56
CA ILE A 178 -18.07 22.85 -18.38
C ILE A 178 -19.52 23.35 -18.37
N LYS A 179 -19.99 24.00 -19.44
CA LYS A 179 -21.37 24.49 -19.61
C LYS A 179 -22.40 23.40 -19.30
N LYS A 180 -22.18 22.16 -19.76
CA LYS A 180 -23.06 21.03 -19.46
C LYS A 180 -23.01 20.67 -17.97
N ARG A 181 -21.83 20.43 -17.39
CA ARG A 181 -21.69 20.03 -15.97
C ARG A 181 -22.27 21.08 -15.02
N LEU A 182 -22.08 22.38 -15.29
CA LEU A 182 -22.64 23.45 -14.43
C LEU A 182 -24.17 23.55 -14.52
N LYS A 183 -24.78 23.23 -15.68
CA LYS A 183 -26.24 23.17 -15.83
C LYS A 183 -26.83 21.98 -15.07
N GLU A 184 -26.19 20.80 -15.18
CA GLU A 184 -26.60 19.58 -14.48
C GLU A 184 -26.57 19.74 -12.94
N HIS A 185 -25.71 20.62 -12.42
CA HIS A 185 -25.60 20.91 -10.99
C HIS A 185 -26.28 22.23 -10.56
N GLY A 186 -27.05 22.89 -11.45
CA GLY A 186 -27.84 24.08 -11.12
C GLY A 186 -27.04 25.38 -10.87
N ILE A 187 -25.72 25.40 -11.12
CA ILE A 187 -24.80 26.51 -10.82
C ILE A 187 -24.30 27.26 -12.08
N PHE A 188 -25.08 27.20 -13.16
CA PHE A 188 -24.69 27.75 -14.47
C PHE A 188 -24.81 29.28 -14.53
N LEU A 189 -23.68 29.98 -14.51
CA LEU A 189 -23.59 31.45 -14.62
C LEU A 189 -22.79 31.87 -15.88
N PRO A 190 -23.44 32.22 -17.00
CA PRO A 190 -22.76 32.58 -18.25
C PRO A 190 -21.73 33.71 -18.12
N SER A 191 -22.01 34.70 -17.26
CA SER A 191 -21.16 35.89 -17.06
C SER A 191 -19.72 35.55 -16.63
N ARG A 192 -19.54 34.47 -15.86
CA ARG A 192 -18.23 34.00 -15.38
C ARG A 192 -17.40 33.32 -16.47
N LEU A 193 -18.04 32.76 -17.49
CA LEU A 193 -17.38 31.89 -18.48
C LEU A 193 -16.64 32.71 -19.54
N LYS A 194 -15.33 32.45 -19.71
CA LYS A 194 -14.45 33.11 -20.68
C LYS A 194 -13.76 32.05 -21.55
N ILE A 195 -13.84 32.20 -22.87
CA ILE A 195 -13.19 31.28 -23.81
C ILE A 195 -11.88 31.91 -24.28
N PHE A 196 -10.75 31.23 -24.04
CA PHE A 196 -9.46 31.61 -24.62
C PHE A 196 -9.21 30.92 -25.96
N ARG A 197 -8.13 31.32 -26.64
CA ARG A 197 -7.58 30.63 -27.81
C ARG A 197 -6.08 30.44 -27.59
N THR A 198 -5.51 29.35 -28.10
CA THR A 198 -4.06 29.14 -28.08
C THR A 198 -3.33 30.25 -28.81
N ARG A 199 -2.11 30.60 -28.35
CA ARG A 199 -1.27 31.69 -28.87
C ARG A 199 -1.96 33.07 -28.81
N LYS A 200 -2.95 33.25 -27.92
CA LYS A 200 -3.53 34.55 -27.56
C LYS A 200 -3.38 34.81 -26.07
N LYS A 201 -2.61 35.85 -25.75
CA LYS A 201 -2.42 36.39 -24.40
C LYS A 201 -3.73 36.94 -23.82
N PHE A 202 -3.98 36.72 -22.54
CA PHE A 202 -5.08 37.34 -21.77
C PHE A 202 -4.67 37.55 -20.31
N MET A 203 -5.26 38.55 -19.64
CA MET A 203 -5.02 38.78 -18.21
C MET A 203 -5.92 37.89 -17.35
N ALA A 204 -5.34 37.25 -16.33
CA ALA A 204 -6.06 36.55 -15.29
C ALA A 204 -5.28 36.63 -13.96
N GLY A 205 -5.90 37.21 -12.93
CA GLY A 205 -5.22 37.53 -11.68
C GLY A 205 -4.00 38.43 -11.90
N PRO A 206 -2.82 38.10 -11.33
CA PRO A 206 -1.59 38.87 -11.54
C PRO A 206 -0.82 38.49 -12.81
N PHE A 207 -1.30 37.55 -13.63
CA PHE A 207 -0.56 37.02 -14.78
C PHE A 207 -1.14 37.45 -16.13
N GLU A 208 -0.25 37.74 -17.08
CA GLU A 208 -0.56 37.60 -18.50
C GLU A 208 -0.37 36.13 -18.88
N ILE A 209 -1.45 35.46 -19.31
CA ILE A 209 -1.48 34.04 -19.64
C ILE A 209 -1.51 33.87 -21.16
N GLU A 210 -0.58 33.08 -21.70
CA GLU A 210 -0.62 32.57 -23.07
C GLU A 210 -0.78 31.04 -23.07
N PRO A 211 -1.91 30.51 -23.56
CA PRO A 211 -2.07 29.06 -23.73
C PRO A 211 -1.31 28.58 -24.97
N ILE A 212 -0.43 27.60 -24.82
CA ILE A 212 0.31 26.94 -25.90
C ILE A 212 -0.29 25.57 -26.20
N ARG A 213 -0.36 25.15 -27.47
CA ARG A 213 -1.02 23.87 -27.82
C ARG A 213 -0.12 22.67 -27.50
N VAL A 214 -0.67 21.72 -26.75
CA VAL A 214 -0.05 20.40 -26.54
C VAL A 214 -0.93 19.28 -27.11
N THR A 215 -0.31 18.21 -27.59
CA THR A 215 -1.04 17.01 -28.04
C THR A 215 -1.27 16.06 -26.87
N HIS A 216 -2.51 15.66 -26.64
CA HIS A 216 -2.93 14.76 -25.55
C HIS A 216 -4.05 13.82 -26.04
N SER A 217 -4.65 12.99 -25.16
CA SER A 217 -5.74 12.06 -25.53
C SER A 217 -7.14 12.68 -25.58
N ILE A 218 -7.23 14.01 -25.77
CA ILE A 218 -8.45 14.82 -25.83
C ILE A 218 -8.20 16.08 -26.71
N PRO A 219 -9.20 16.62 -27.43
CA PRO A 219 -9.04 17.87 -28.17
C PRO A 219 -8.79 19.10 -27.29
N ASP A 220 -8.24 20.15 -27.91
CA ASP A 220 -8.00 21.48 -27.33
C ASP A 220 -7.29 21.50 -25.95
N CYS A 221 -6.38 20.55 -25.71
CA CYS A 221 -5.46 20.57 -24.57
C CYS A 221 -4.39 21.68 -24.74
N CYS A 222 -4.02 22.34 -23.64
CA CYS A 222 -3.00 23.38 -23.64
C CYS A 222 -2.10 23.35 -22.40
N GLY A 223 -0.85 23.75 -22.60
CA GLY A 223 0.00 24.28 -21.54
C GLY A 223 -0.26 25.77 -21.35
N LEU A 224 0.13 26.32 -20.20
CA LEU A 224 -0.06 27.71 -19.82
C LEU A 224 1.29 28.36 -19.55
N VAL A 225 1.59 29.45 -20.27
CA VAL A 225 2.71 30.35 -19.98
C VAL A 225 2.15 31.51 -19.16
N LEU A 226 2.59 31.65 -17.91
CA LEU A 226 2.14 32.67 -16.96
C LEU A 226 3.25 33.70 -16.79
N ARG A 227 3.06 34.93 -17.28
CA ARG A 227 4.06 36.01 -17.23
C ARG A 227 3.66 37.08 -16.21
N CYS A 228 4.65 37.59 -15.46
CA CYS A 228 4.49 38.75 -14.59
C CYS A 228 5.85 39.44 -14.36
N SER A 229 5.87 40.51 -13.55
CA SER A 229 7.07 41.29 -13.21
C SER A 229 8.23 40.49 -12.63
N ASP A 230 7.94 39.39 -11.94
CA ASP A 230 8.89 38.64 -11.11
C ASP A 230 9.40 37.36 -11.80
N GLY A 231 8.88 37.07 -12.99
CA GLY A 231 9.29 35.94 -13.82
C GLY A 231 8.16 35.33 -14.65
N THR A 232 8.55 34.34 -15.45
CA THR A 232 7.66 33.54 -16.30
C THR A 232 7.60 32.10 -15.78
N ILE A 233 6.40 31.54 -15.68
CA ILE A 233 6.13 30.16 -15.26
C ILE A 233 5.52 29.38 -16.43
N LEU A 234 6.08 28.21 -16.76
CA LEU A 234 5.51 27.27 -17.71
C LEU A 234 4.82 26.12 -16.96
N HIS A 235 3.51 25.96 -17.12
CA HIS A 235 2.79 24.74 -16.75
C HIS A 235 2.48 23.96 -18.03
N THR A 236 3.01 22.74 -18.22
CA THR A 236 2.85 22.02 -19.50
C THR A 236 1.40 21.61 -19.78
N GLY A 237 0.58 21.48 -18.74
CA GLY A 237 -0.62 20.65 -18.81
C GLY A 237 -0.25 19.18 -19.08
N ASP A 238 -1.23 18.36 -19.40
CA ASP A 238 -1.02 16.95 -19.75
C ASP A 238 -0.70 16.82 -21.24
N TRP A 239 0.42 16.16 -21.56
CA TRP A 239 1.01 16.24 -22.89
C TRP A 239 1.80 15.01 -23.29
N LYS A 240 1.81 14.72 -24.59
CA LYS A 240 2.81 13.92 -25.31
C LYS A 240 3.29 14.68 -26.54
N ILE A 241 4.27 14.14 -27.27
CA ILE A 241 4.65 14.65 -28.60
C ILE A 241 4.06 13.72 -29.67
N ASP A 242 2.82 14.01 -30.09
CA ASP A 242 2.24 13.38 -31.27
C ASP A 242 2.70 14.12 -32.54
N GLU A 243 3.41 13.42 -33.40
CA GLU A 243 3.96 13.95 -34.65
C GLU A 243 3.00 13.76 -35.84
N THR A 244 1.92 12.97 -35.67
CA THR A 244 0.84 12.80 -36.68
C THR A 244 -0.57 12.72 -36.03
N PRO A 245 -0.98 13.74 -35.25
CA PRO A 245 -2.27 13.72 -34.55
C PRO A 245 -3.45 13.75 -35.52
N LEU A 246 -4.54 13.08 -35.14
CA LEU A 246 -5.70 12.86 -36.01
C LEU A 246 -6.55 14.11 -36.28
N ASP A 247 -6.40 15.19 -35.51
CA ASP A 247 -7.03 16.49 -35.80
C ASP A 247 -6.15 17.39 -36.69
N GLY A 248 -5.01 16.88 -37.18
CA GLY A 248 -4.06 17.57 -38.06
C GLY A 248 -3.22 18.66 -37.39
N LYS A 249 -3.47 18.97 -36.10
CA LYS A 249 -2.82 20.08 -35.39
C LYS A 249 -1.74 19.53 -34.45
N VAL A 250 -0.49 19.65 -34.87
CA VAL A 250 0.70 19.15 -34.13
C VAL A 250 0.90 19.79 -32.76
N PHE A 251 1.84 19.23 -31.99
CA PHE A 251 2.39 19.82 -30.77
C PHE A 251 3.16 21.11 -31.09
N ASP A 252 2.90 22.20 -30.38
CA ASP A 252 3.44 23.53 -30.65
C ASP A 252 4.90 23.65 -30.14
N ARG A 253 5.84 23.20 -30.99
CA ARG A 253 7.29 23.32 -30.71
C ARG A 253 7.76 24.76 -30.80
N GLU A 254 7.25 25.51 -31.78
CA GLU A 254 7.66 26.87 -32.09
C GLU A 254 7.43 27.80 -30.89
N ALA A 255 6.25 27.71 -30.24
CA ALA A 255 5.98 28.46 -29.01
C ALA A 255 6.93 28.12 -27.84
N LEU A 256 7.43 26.89 -27.76
CA LEU A 256 8.36 26.46 -26.71
C LEU A 256 9.81 26.84 -27.03
N GLU A 257 10.19 26.89 -28.31
CA GLU A 257 11.48 27.37 -28.77
C GLU A 257 11.57 28.91 -28.63
N GLU A 258 10.50 29.64 -28.96
CA GLU A 258 10.32 31.07 -28.62
C GLU A 258 10.44 31.31 -27.11
N LEU A 259 9.67 30.57 -26.30
CA LEU A 259 9.67 30.71 -24.84
C LEU A 259 11.03 30.39 -24.19
N SER A 260 11.79 29.47 -24.79
CA SER A 260 13.17 29.20 -24.37
C SER A 260 14.13 30.36 -24.65
N SER A 261 13.77 31.29 -25.55
CA SER A 261 14.54 32.53 -25.79
C SER A 261 14.09 33.69 -24.90
N GLU A 262 12.83 33.70 -24.43
CA GLU A 262 12.32 34.64 -23.41
C GLU A 262 12.92 34.35 -22.02
N GLY A 263 13.11 33.06 -21.72
CA GLY A 263 13.58 32.58 -20.42
C GLY A 263 12.43 32.32 -19.44
N VAL A 264 12.53 31.23 -18.68
CA VAL A 264 11.45 30.76 -17.79
C VAL A 264 12.01 30.44 -16.41
N THR A 265 11.41 31.05 -15.39
CA THR A 265 11.86 31.00 -13.99
C THR A 265 11.44 29.71 -13.29
N LEU A 266 10.30 29.14 -13.65
CA LEU A 266 9.79 27.87 -13.13
C LEU A 266 9.09 27.06 -14.23
N MET A 267 9.37 25.76 -14.29
CA MET A 267 8.66 24.81 -15.15
C MET A 267 7.96 23.76 -14.28
N MET A 268 6.70 23.48 -14.60
CA MET A 268 5.87 22.43 -13.99
C MET A 268 5.41 21.49 -15.11
N SER A 269 5.83 20.23 -15.05
CA SER A 269 5.62 19.23 -16.12
C SER A 269 4.77 18.07 -15.63
N ASP A 270 3.90 17.56 -16.51
CA ASP A 270 3.40 16.19 -16.45
C ASP A 270 4.58 15.21 -16.23
N SER A 271 4.39 14.24 -15.34
CA SER A 271 5.38 13.23 -14.95
C SER A 271 4.84 11.80 -15.05
N THR A 272 3.59 11.60 -15.48
CA THR A 272 2.80 10.36 -15.42
C THR A 272 3.50 9.15 -16.04
N ASN A 273 4.31 9.38 -17.07
CA ASN A 273 5.07 8.33 -17.78
C ASN A 273 6.61 8.51 -17.66
N VAL A 274 7.14 9.22 -16.65
CA VAL A 274 8.60 9.41 -16.46
C VAL A 274 9.36 8.09 -16.24
N LEU A 275 8.67 7.07 -15.71
CA LEU A 275 9.19 5.70 -15.57
C LEU A 275 9.15 4.90 -16.88
N SER A 276 8.28 5.26 -17.83
CA SER A 276 8.14 4.60 -19.13
C SER A 276 9.30 4.94 -20.07
N PRO A 277 10.14 3.97 -20.50
CA PRO A 277 11.24 4.21 -21.42
C PRO A 277 10.76 4.34 -22.88
N GLY A 278 11.53 5.07 -23.69
CA GLY A 278 11.22 5.32 -25.11
C GLY A 278 10.35 6.56 -25.32
N ARG A 279 9.48 6.51 -26.31
CA ARG A 279 8.50 7.56 -26.68
C ARG A 279 7.10 6.96 -26.78
N THR A 280 6.06 7.78 -26.65
CA THR A 280 4.68 7.44 -27.02
C THR A 280 4.59 7.10 -28.52
N ILE A 281 3.56 6.35 -28.91
CA ILE A 281 3.18 6.19 -30.32
C ILE A 281 2.05 7.16 -30.68
N SER A 282 1.97 7.53 -31.96
CA SER A 282 0.89 8.39 -32.45
C SER A 282 -0.47 7.69 -32.42
N GLU A 283 -1.56 8.45 -32.27
CA GLU A 283 -2.92 7.95 -32.50
C GLU A 283 -3.17 7.53 -33.97
N SER A 284 -2.32 7.94 -34.93
CA SER A 284 -2.35 7.41 -36.30
C SER A 284 -2.08 5.90 -36.35
N VAL A 285 -1.10 5.42 -35.59
CA VAL A 285 -0.80 3.98 -35.47
C VAL A 285 -1.98 3.20 -34.86
N VAL A 286 -2.70 3.84 -33.92
CA VAL A 286 -3.89 3.25 -33.29
C VAL A 286 -5.09 3.23 -34.26
N LYS A 287 -5.23 4.26 -35.12
CA LYS A 287 -6.20 4.26 -36.23
C LYS A 287 -5.97 3.09 -37.17
N ASP A 288 -4.73 2.89 -37.63
CA ASP A 288 -4.40 1.83 -38.57
C ASP A 288 -4.54 0.43 -37.95
N ALA A 289 -4.28 0.30 -36.64
CA ALA A 289 -4.60 -0.90 -35.87
C ALA A 289 -6.12 -1.18 -35.84
N LEU A 290 -6.91 -0.22 -35.35
CA LEU A 290 -8.38 -0.35 -35.30
C LEU A 290 -8.96 -0.72 -36.67
N LEU A 291 -8.54 -0.04 -37.73
CA LEU A 291 -8.98 -0.29 -39.11
C LEU A 291 -8.71 -1.74 -39.53
N ARG A 292 -7.51 -2.26 -39.24
CA ARG A 292 -7.10 -3.64 -39.55
C ARG A 292 -7.95 -4.67 -38.80
N HIS A 293 -8.11 -4.53 -37.49
CA HIS A 293 -8.85 -5.49 -36.68
C HIS A 293 -10.37 -5.45 -36.97
N ILE A 294 -10.95 -4.27 -37.19
CA ILE A 294 -12.36 -4.11 -37.55
C ILE A 294 -12.64 -4.70 -38.96
N SER A 295 -11.74 -4.48 -39.93
CA SER A 295 -11.88 -5.02 -41.30
C SER A 295 -11.69 -6.53 -41.38
N ALA A 296 -10.83 -7.11 -40.53
CA ALA A 296 -10.65 -8.56 -40.44
C ALA A 296 -11.78 -9.29 -39.69
N SER A 297 -12.63 -8.56 -38.96
CA SER A 297 -13.67 -9.12 -38.11
C SER A 297 -14.91 -9.54 -38.91
N LYS A 298 -15.32 -10.81 -38.76
CA LYS A 298 -16.52 -11.37 -39.40
C LYS A 298 -17.79 -11.22 -38.54
N GLY A 299 -17.65 -11.26 -37.21
CA GLY A 299 -18.74 -11.14 -36.24
C GLY A 299 -19.07 -9.70 -35.88
N ARG A 300 -19.71 -9.51 -34.72
CA ARG A 300 -19.93 -8.20 -34.10
C ARG A 300 -18.65 -7.73 -33.41
N VAL A 301 -18.35 -6.45 -33.52
CA VAL A 301 -17.13 -5.86 -32.93
C VAL A 301 -17.51 -4.89 -31.82
N ILE A 302 -16.84 -5.01 -30.69
CA ILE A 302 -17.07 -4.21 -29.48
C ILE A 302 -15.74 -3.58 -29.07
N THR A 303 -15.59 -2.26 -29.19
CA THR A 303 -14.35 -1.57 -28.81
C THR A 303 -14.50 -0.76 -27.52
N THR A 304 -13.51 -0.88 -26.64
CA THR A 304 -13.52 -0.30 -25.29
C THR A 304 -12.56 0.89 -25.22
N GLN A 305 -13.01 2.07 -24.79
CA GLN A 305 -12.16 3.26 -24.72
C GLN A 305 -12.61 4.28 -23.68
N PHE A 306 -11.74 5.24 -23.35
CA PHE A 306 -12.10 6.41 -22.56
C PHE A 306 -12.96 7.36 -23.39
N ALA A 307 -14.08 7.82 -22.82
CA ALA A 307 -15.05 8.64 -23.55
C ALA A 307 -14.54 10.01 -24.00
N SER A 308 -13.44 10.50 -23.42
CA SER A 308 -12.78 11.75 -23.78
C SER A 308 -12.01 11.71 -25.09
N ASN A 309 -11.60 10.53 -25.56
CA ASN A 309 -10.72 10.40 -26.73
C ASN A 309 -11.50 10.48 -28.05
N LEU A 310 -11.97 11.69 -28.35
CA LEU A 310 -12.69 12.00 -29.59
C LEU A 310 -11.86 11.70 -30.85
N HIS A 311 -10.54 11.83 -30.79
CA HIS A 311 -9.64 11.43 -31.88
C HIS A 311 -9.77 9.94 -32.20
N ARG A 312 -9.81 9.08 -31.17
CA ARG A 312 -10.05 7.64 -31.29
C ARG A 312 -11.45 7.32 -31.82
N LEU A 313 -12.48 8.08 -31.43
CA LEU A 313 -13.83 7.93 -32.01
C LEU A 313 -13.84 8.20 -33.52
N GLY A 314 -13.06 9.18 -34.00
CA GLY A 314 -12.85 9.41 -35.43
C GLY A 314 -12.20 8.22 -36.15
N SER A 315 -11.21 7.56 -35.53
CA SER A 315 -10.62 6.32 -36.06
C SER A 315 -11.66 5.19 -36.18
N VAL A 316 -12.49 5.02 -35.15
CA VAL A 316 -13.54 3.99 -35.14
C VAL A 316 -14.62 4.29 -36.18
N LYS A 317 -15.00 5.56 -36.38
CA LYS A 317 -15.93 5.97 -37.46
C LYS A 317 -15.38 5.66 -38.85
N ALA A 318 -14.12 6.00 -39.13
CA ALA A 318 -13.50 5.70 -40.41
C ALA A 318 -13.45 4.18 -40.70
N ALA A 319 -13.26 3.35 -39.66
CA ALA A 319 -13.33 1.90 -39.78
C ALA A 319 -14.77 1.36 -39.93
N ALA A 320 -15.76 2.00 -39.30
CA ALA A 320 -17.17 1.71 -39.49
C ALA A 320 -17.58 1.95 -40.96
N ASP A 321 -17.22 3.12 -41.49
CA ASP A 321 -17.56 3.54 -42.86
C ASP A 321 -16.93 2.62 -43.91
N LEU A 322 -15.63 2.28 -43.78
CA LEU A 322 -14.95 1.37 -44.71
C LEU A 322 -15.56 -0.05 -44.71
N THR A 323 -16.12 -0.49 -43.58
CA THR A 323 -16.71 -1.84 -43.44
C THR A 323 -18.24 -1.85 -43.59
N GLY A 324 -18.87 -0.71 -43.86
CA GLY A 324 -20.33 -0.55 -43.93
C GLY A 324 -21.07 -0.71 -42.59
N ARG A 325 -20.35 -0.85 -41.48
CA ARG A 325 -20.92 -1.13 -40.15
C ARG A 325 -21.61 0.09 -39.56
N LYS A 326 -22.76 -0.11 -38.92
CA LYS A 326 -23.45 0.91 -38.13
C LYS A 326 -22.81 1.05 -36.75
N LEU A 327 -22.62 2.30 -36.33
CA LEU A 327 -21.91 2.66 -35.11
C LEU A 327 -22.91 2.85 -33.96
N VAL A 328 -22.69 2.17 -32.84
CA VAL A 328 -23.53 2.24 -31.64
C VAL A 328 -22.72 2.71 -30.44
N PHE A 329 -23.21 3.69 -29.69
CA PHE A 329 -22.55 4.18 -28.46
C PHE A 329 -23.27 3.70 -27.20
N VAL A 330 -22.60 2.85 -26.42
CA VAL A 330 -23.09 2.30 -25.16
C VAL A 330 -22.36 2.96 -23.99
N GLY A 331 -22.94 4.06 -23.50
CA GLY A 331 -22.47 4.81 -22.33
C GLY A 331 -22.80 6.29 -22.43
N MET A 332 -23.38 6.87 -21.38
CA MET A 332 -23.78 8.29 -21.35
C MET A 332 -22.61 9.26 -21.55
N SER A 333 -21.39 8.89 -21.11
CA SER A 333 -20.20 9.72 -21.28
C SER A 333 -19.74 9.81 -22.73
N LEU A 334 -19.82 8.72 -23.52
CA LEU A 334 -19.50 8.75 -24.95
C LEU A 334 -20.39 9.75 -25.71
N ARG A 335 -21.71 9.69 -25.48
CA ARG A 335 -22.64 10.68 -26.04
C ARG A 335 -22.32 12.09 -25.53
N THR A 336 -22.03 12.25 -24.24
CA THR A 336 -21.73 13.55 -23.61
C THR A 336 -20.52 14.29 -24.22
N TYR A 337 -19.41 13.60 -24.46
CA TYR A 337 -18.23 14.23 -25.06
C TYR A 337 -18.44 14.49 -26.57
N LEU A 338 -19.21 13.64 -27.26
CA LEU A 338 -19.59 13.89 -28.65
C LEU A 338 -20.54 15.10 -28.79
N ASP A 339 -21.56 15.20 -27.93
CA ASP A 339 -22.51 16.33 -27.90
C ASP A 339 -21.79 17.69 -27.72
N ALA A 340 -20.77 17.71 -26.86
CA ALA A 340 -19.95 18.89 -26.61
C ALA A 340 -19.10 19.24 -27.83
N ALA A 341 -18.45 18.25 -28.45
CA ALA A 341 -17.68 18.44 -29.67
C ALA A 341 -18.54 18.86 -30.87
N TRP A 342 -19.79 18.40 -30.95
CA TRP A 342 -20.73 18.76 -32.02
C TRP A 342 -21.16 20.23 -31.91
N LYS A 343 -21.51 20.69 -30.70
CA LYS A 343 -21.83 22.10 -30.42
C LYS A 343 -20.65 23.06 -30.65
N ASP A 344 -19.43 22.58 -30.43
CA ASP A 344 -18.18 23.30 -30.65
C ASP A 344 -17.66 23.18 -32.11
N GLY A 345 -18.32 22.41 -32.98
CA GLY A 345 -17.94 22.25 -34.38
C GLY A 345 -16.69 21.39 -34.64
N LYS A 346 -16.29 20.55 -33.66
CA LYS A 346 -15.10 19.68 -33.72
C LYS A 346 -15.41 18.17 -33.64
N ALA A 347 -16.67 17.76 -33.62
CA ALA A 347 -17.04 16.34 -33.57
C ALA A 347 -16.66 15.59 -34.87
N PRO A 348 -16.07 14.38 -34.77
CA PRO A 348 -15.75 13.55 -35.93
C PRO A 348 -16.95 12.72 -36.45
N ILE A 349 -18.10 12.79 -35.77
CA ILE A 349 -19.30 11.99 -36.01
C ILE A 349 -20.51 12.91 -35.78
N ASP A 350 -21.48 12.88 -36.68
CA ASP A 350 -22.81 13.45 -36.42
C ASP A 350 -23.59 12.53 -35.47
N PRO A 351 -24.01 12.99 -34.27
CA PRO A 351 -24.75 12.17 -33.31
C PRO A 351 -26.02 11.53 -33.87
N SER A 352 -26.66 12.11 -34.89
CA SER A 352 -27.86 11.56 -35.53
C SER A 352 -27.59 10.31 -36.38
N THR A 353 -26.34 10.06 -36.76
CA THR A 353 -25.92 8.88 -37.53
C THR A 353 -25.65 7.64 -36.67
N LEU A 354 -25.71 7.78 -35.34
CA LEU A 354 -25.55 6.68 -34.40
C LEU A 354 -26.84 5.87 -34.27
N VAL A 355 -26.72 4.55 -34.33
CA VAL A 355 -27.80 3.64 -33.92
C VAL A 355 -27.91 3.68 -32.39
N LYS A 356 -29.14 3.66 -31.86
CA LYS A 356 -29.37 3.70 -30.40
C LYS A 356 -28.96 2.38 -29.76
N ALA A 357 -28.76 2.38 -28.44
CA ALA A 357 -28.43 1.13 -27.73
C ALA A 357 -29.67 0.22 -27.65
N GLU A 358 -30.85 0.83 -27.54
CA GLU A 358 -32.16 0.20 -27.56
C GLU A 358 -32.44 -0.56 -28.88
N ASP A 359 -31.88 -0.07 -30.00
CA ASP A 359 -32.14 -0.59 -31.35
C ASP A 359 -31.14 -1.69 -31.77
N ILE A 360 -30.20 -2.12 -30.91
CA ILE A 360 -29.10 -3.06 -31.26
C ILE A 360 -29.63 -4.38 -31.85
N ASP A 361 -30.65 -4.98 -31.23
CA ASP A 361 -31.15 -6.31 -31.61
C ASP A 361 -31.95 -6.29 -32.94
N ALA A 362 -32.20 -5.11 -33.53
CA ALA A 362 -32.81 -4.95 -34.86
C ALA A 362 -31.80 -5.07 -36.02
N TYR A 363 -30.50 -5.19 -35.74
CA TYR A 363 -29.44 -5.28 -36.76
C TYR A 363 -28.71 -6.63 -36.70
N ALA A 364 -28.27 -7.13 -37.86
CA ALA A 364 -27.44 -8.33 -37.89
C ALA A 364 -26.08 -8.07 -37.19
N PRO A 365 -25.57 -8.98 -36.34
CA PRO A 365 -24.35 -8.74 -35.55
C PRO A 365 -23.13 -8.31 -36.37
N LYS A 366 -22.94 -8.89 -37.56
CA LYS A 366 -21.87 -8.53 -38.51
C LYS A 366 -21.91 -7.08 -39.01
N ASP A 367 -23.06 -6.43 -38.97
CA ASP A 367 -23.29 -5.09 -39.50
C ASP A 367 -23.17 -4.01 -38.41
N LEU A 368 -22.81 -4.39 -37.18
CA LEU A 368 -22.65 -3.50 -36.03
C LEU A 368 -21.17 -3.31 -35.62
N LEU A 369 -20.89 -2.10 -35.11
CA LEU A 369 -19.67 -1.76 -34.38
C LEU A 369 -20.08 -1.00 -33.11
N ILE A 370 -19.90 -1.62 -31.95
CA ILE A 370 -20.26 -1.07 -30.64
C ILE A 370 -19.05 -0.38 -30.02
N VAL A 371 -19.20 0.88 -29.60
CA VAL A 371 -18.25 1.57 -28.72
C VAL A 371 -18.81 1.58 -27.32
N THR A 372 -18.06 1.07 -26.35
CA THR A 372 -18.53 0.89 -24.97
C THR A 372 -17.56 1.45 -23.93
N THR A 373 -18.11 1.87 -22.80
CA THR A 373 -17.37 2.24 -21.59
C THR A 373 -17.16 1.03 -20.68
N GLY A 374 -16.40 1.19 -19.58
CA GLY A 374 -16.11 0.08 -18.67
C GLY A 374 -14.77 -0.59 -18.87
N SER A 375 -13.83 0.06 -19.57
CA SER A 375 -12.48 -0.48 -19.78
C SER A 375 -11.72 -0.72 -18.48
N GLN A 376 -12.02 0.01 -17.41
CA GLN A 376 -11.43 -0.15 -16.07
C GLN A 376 -12.30 -1.04 -15.16
N ALA A 377 -13.25 -1.81 -15.70
CA ALA A 377 -14.22 -2.62 -14.95
C ALA A 377 -14.99 -1.84 -13.87
N GLU A 378 -15.41 -0.61 -14.19
CA GLU A 378 -16.24 0.22 -13.32
C GLU A 378 -17.58 -0.49 -13.01
N PRO A 379 -18.07 -0.53 -11.75
CA PRO A 379 -19.19 -1.41 -11.36
C PRO A 379 -20.52 -1.22 -12.12
N ARG A 380 -20.78 -0.02 -12.65
CA ARG A 380 -22.02 0.31 -13.39
C ARG A 380 -21.79 0.47 -14.90
N ALA A 381 -20.57 0.24 -15.41
CA ALA A 381 -20.30 0.40 -16.83
C ALA A 381 -20.74 -0.82 -17.64
N ALA A 382 -21.23 -0.58 -18.87
CA ALA A 382 -21.96 -1.57 -19.64
C ALA A 382 -21.14 -2.82 -19.98
N LEU A 383 -19.84 -2.69 -20.30
CA LEU A 383 -18.96 -3.84 -20.53
C LEU A 383 -18.83 -4.74 -19.28
N ASN A 384 -18.71 -4.14 -18.10
CA ASN A 384 -18.58 -4.88 -16.86
C ASN A 384 -19.89 -5.60 -16.51
N LEU A 385 -21.04 -4.93 -16.66
CA LEU A 385 -22.36 -5.56 -16.53
C LEU A 385 -22.57 -6.68 -17.58
N ALA A 386 -22.08 -6.50 -18.80
CA ALA A 386 -22.17 -7.52 -19.86
C ALA A 386 -21.32 -8.75 -19.52
N SER A 387 -20.17 -8.57 -18.85
CA SER A 387 -19.36 -9.68 -18.32
C SER A 387 -20.05 -10.48 -17.19
N TYR A 388 -21.14 -9.96 -16.62
CA TYR A 388 -22.00 -10.67 -15.65
C TYR A 388 -23.31 -11.16 -16.30
N GLY A 389 -23.51 -10.96 -17.61
CA GLY A 389 -24.78 -11.21 -18.30
C GLY A 389 -25.93 -10.24 -17.91
N SER A 390 -25.66 -9.24 -17.08
CA SER A 390 -26.65 -8.33 -16.48
C SER A 390 -26.76 -6.95 -17.15
N SER A 391 -26.04 -6.74 -18.26
CA SER A 391 -26.20 -5.53 -19.08
C SER A 391 -27.53 -5.55 -19.84
N HIS A 392 -28.40 -4.58 -19.53
CA HIS A 392 -29.61 -4.30 -20.31
C HIS A 392 -29.32 -3.70 -21.69
N ALA A 393 -28.10 -3.22 -21.95
CA ALA A 393 -27.76 -2.52 -23.18
C ALA A 393 -27.22 -3.45 -24.29
N PHE A 394 -26.59 -4.56 -23.94
CA PHE A 394 -26.21 -5.64 -24.86
C PHE A 394 -25.75 -6.86 -24.07
N LYS A 395 -25.96 -8.06 -24.62
CA LYS A 395 -25.41 -9.33 -24.12
C LYS A 395 -24.21 -9.74 -24.98
N LEU A 396 -23.16 -10.26 -24.33
CA LEU A 396 -22.00 -10.83 -25.01
C LEU A 396 -22.30 -12.24 -25.54
N THR A 397 -21.71 -12.61 -26.68
CA THR A 397 -21.75 -13.96 -27.24
C THR A 397 -20.33 -14.42 -27.66
N LYS A 398 -20.18 -15.71 -27.96
CA LYS A 398 -18.90 -16.29 -28.43
C LYS A 398 -18.44 -15.77 -29.80
N GLU A 399 -19.35 -15.20 -30.58
CA GLU A 399 -19.10 -14.57 -31.88
C GLU A 399 -18.62 -13.10 -31.78
N ASP A 400 -18.62 -12.51 -30.58
CA ASP A 400 -18.14 -11.15 -30.34
C ASP A 400 -16.61 -11.05 -30.35
N ILE A 401 -16.11 -9.99 -30.98
CA ILE A 401 -14.69 -9.59 -30.96
C ILE A 401 -14.57 -8.30 -30.15
N VAL A 402 -13.94 -8.40 -28.97
CA VAL A 402 -13.72 -7.30 -28.02
C VAL A 402 -12.34 -6.67 -28.24
N LEU A 403 -12.31 -5.48 -28.84
CA LEU A 403 -11.08 -4.70 -29.07
C LEU A 403 -10.81 -3.79 -27.86
N TYR A 404 -9.90 -4.20 -26.98
CA TYR A 404 -9.58 -3.46 -25.77
C TYR A 404 -8.63 -2.28 -26.07
N SER A 405 -9.20 -1.10 -26.36
CA SER A 405 -8.46 0.11 -26.80
C SER A 405 -8.03 1.02 -25.63
N ALA A 406 -7.77 0.41 -24.46
CA ALA A 406 -7.41 1.09 -23.22
C ALA A 406 -6.10 0.55 -22.62
N LYS A 407 -5.54 1.32 -21.67
CA LYS A 407 -4.52 0.86 -20.71
C LYS A 407 -5.21 0.71 -19.36
N VAL A 408 -4.84 -0.32 -18.60
CA VAL A 408 -5.29 -0.48 -17.21
C VAL A 408 -4.63 0.60 -16.36
N ILE A 409 -5.43 1.38 -15.63
CA ILE A 409 -4.94 2.35 -14.64
C ILE A 409 -4.46 1.57 -13.40
N PRO A 410 -3.32 1.91 -12.78
CA PRO A 410 -2.85 1.28 -11.54
C PRO A 410 -3.94 1.20 -10.46
N GLY A 411 -3.90 0.13 -9.65
CA GLY A 411 -4.94 -0.20 -8.66
C GLY A 411 -6.11 -1.00 -9.25
N ASN A 412 -6.36 -0.88 -10.56
CA ASN A 412 -7.51 -1.51 -11.22
C ASN A 412 -7.22 -2.89 -11.84
N GLU A 413 -5.99 -3.39 -11.74
CA GLU A 413 -5.55 -4.64 -12.37
C GLU A 413 -6.42 -5.83 -11.95
N SER A 414 -6.68 -6.02 -10.65
CA SER A 414 -7.46 -7.16 -10.17
C SER A 414 -8.92 -7.11 -10.66
N ARG A 415 -9.55 -5.93 -10.71
CA ARG A 415 -10.94 -5.78 -11.16
C ARG A 415 -11.08 -5.90 -12.69
N VAL A 416 -10.12 -5.35 -13.46
CA VAL A 416 -10.09 -5.51 -14.92
C VAL A 416 -9.83 -6.96 -15.31
N MET A 417 -8.83 -7.63 -14.72
CA MET A 417 -8.55 -9.03 -15.08
C MET A 417 -9.72 -9.96 -14.71
N LYS A 418 -10.41 -9.74 -13.58
CA LYS A 418 -11.66 -10.46 -13.26
C LYS A 418 -12.76 -10.24 -14.29
N MET A 419 -12.88 -9.04 -14.87
CA MET A 419 -13.84 -8.76 -15.96
C MET A 419 -13.43 -9.46 -17.26
N LEU A 420 -12.16 -9.38 -17.64
CA LEU A 420 -11.65 -10.01 -18.87
C LEU A 420 -11.75 -11.55 -18.80
N ASN A 421 -11.49 -12.16 -17.64
CA ASN A 421 -11.70 -13.59 -17.43
C ASN A 421 -13.16 -13.98 -17.71
N ARG A 422 -14.15 -13.27 -17.14
CA ARG A 422 -15.58 -13.55 -17.41
C ARG A 422 -15.97 -13.38 -18.87
N ILE A 423 -15.42 -12.37 -19.56
CA ILE A 423 -15.63 -12.18 -21.00
C ILE A 423 -15.06 -13.38 -21.80
N SER A 424 -13.91 -13.92 -21.37
CA SER A 424 -13.32 -15.13 -21.93
C SER A 424 -14.09 -16.42 -21.57
N GLU A 425 -14.72 -16.48 -20.39
CA GLU A 425 -15.59 -17.59 -19.94
C GLU A 425 -16.89 -17.67 -20.75
N ILE A 426 -17.42 -16.52 -21.20
CA ILE A 426 -18.52 -16.42 -22.20
C ILE A 426 -18.06 -16.89 -23.60
N GLY A 427 -16.74 -16.95 -23.84
CA GLY A 427 -16.15 -17.38 -25.11
C GLY A 427 -15.96 -16.25 -26.14
N SER A 428 -16.18 -14.99 -25.77
CA SER A 428 -15.92 -13.85 -26.66
C SER A 428 -14.42 -13.68 -26.91
N THR A 429 -14.03 -13.35 -28.14
CA THR A 429 -12.60 -13.16 -28.50
C THR A 429 -12.10 -11.80 -28.02
N ILE A 430 -11.12 -11.76 -27.12
CA ILE A 430 -10.52 -10.52 -26.62
C ILE A 430 -9.22 -10.23 -27.37
N ILE A 431 -9.15 -9.09 -28.07
CA ILE A 431 -7.90 -8.59 -28.67
C ILE A 431 -7.38 -7.45 -27.80
N MET A 432 -6.22 -7.69 -27.19
CA MET A 432 -5.56 -6.76 -26.27
C MET A 432 -4.05 -6.97 -26.27
N GLY A 433 -3.29 -5.93 -25.89
CA GLY A 433 -1.85 -6.01 -25.69
C GLY A 433 -1.09 -4.92 -26.42
N LYS A 434 0.19 -4.74 -26.06
CA LYS A 434 1.05 -3.68 -26.61
C LYS A 434 1.34 -3.88 -28.11
N ASN A 435 1.41 -5.13 -28.57
CA ASN A 435 1.76 -5.48 -29.94
C ASN A 435 0.61 -5.23 -30.94
N GLU A 436 -0.64 -5.29 -30.48
CA GLU A 436 -1.83 -5.05 -31.32
C GLU A 436 -1.96 -3.59 -31.77
N GLY A 437 -1.26 -2.66 -31.09
CA GLY A 437 -1.30 -1.22 -31.39
C GLY A 437 -2.63 -0.53 -31.03
N LEU A 438 -3.58 -1.24 -30.41
CA LEU A 438 -4.93 -0.75 -30.10
C LEU A 438 -5.00 0.41 -29.09
N HIS A 439 -3.89 0.81 -28.46
CA HIS A 439 -3.86 1.89 -27.49
C HIS A 439 -2.52 2.65 -27.48
N THR A 440 -2.59 3.97 -27.31
CA THR A 440 -1.46 4.82 -26.90
C THR A 440 -1.85 5.70 -25.71
N SER A 441 -0.86 6.06 -24.90
CA SER A 441 -1.04 6.91 -23.73
C SER A 441 -1.11 8.39 -24.14
N GLY A 442 -1.82 9.21 -23.36
CA GLY A 442 -1.87 10.66 -23.54
C GLY A 442 -0.61 11.40 -23.06
N HIS A 443 0.23 10.78 -22.23
CA HIS A 443 1.31 11.44 -21.47
C HIS A 443 2.71 11.02 -21.95
N ALA A 444 3.62 11.98 -22.03
CA ALA A 444 4.98 11.89 -22.54
C ALA A 444 5.82 10.80 -21.84
N TYR A 445 6.48 9.94 -22.62
CA TYR A 445 7.45 8.98 -22.09
C TYR A 445 8.81 9.66 -21.87
N ARG A 446 9.74 8.98 -21.20
CA ARG A 446 11.05 9.55 -20.81
C ARG A 446 11.83 10.21 -21.96
N GLY A 447 11.75 9.70 -23.19
CA GLY A 447 12.43 10.28 -24.35
C GLY A 447 11.82 11.59 -24.88
N GLU A 448 10.54 11.84 -24.60
CA GLU A 448 9.87 13.11 -24.89
C GLU A 448 10.14 14.13 -23.77
N LEU A 449 9.98 13.70 -22.50
CA LEU A 449 10.32 14.49 -21.32
C LEU A 449 11.77 14.98 -21.36
N ALA A 450 12.72 14.11 -21.73
CA ALA A 450 14.13 14.47 -21.86
C ALA A 450 14.41 15.46 -23.02
N LYS A 451 13.56 15.53 -24.05
CA LYS A 451 13.68 16.54 -25.10
C LYS A 451 13.23 17.91 -24.62
N LEU A 452 12.14 17.97 -23.84
CA LEU A 452 11.64 19.23 -23.27
C LEU A 452 12.59 19.78 -22.18
N LEU A 453 13.12 18.90 -21.33
CA LEU A 453 14.14 19.23 -20.32
C LEU A 453 15.53 19.59 -20.90
N PHE A 454 15.73 19.50 -22.22
CA PHE A 454 16.96 19.92 -22.87
C PHE A 454 16.99 21.43 -23.20
N LEU A 455 15.86 22.13 -23.04
CA LEU A 455 15.78 23.59 -23.01
C LEU A 455 16.28 24.07 -21.64
N LYS A 456 17.54 24.52 -21.57
CA LYS A 456 18.37 24.33 -20.37
C LYS A 456 19.03 25.61 -19.85
N GLU A 457 18.30 26.40 -19.06
CA GLU A 457 18.95 27.31 -18.08
C GLU A 457 18.15 27.63 -16.78
N HIS A 458 16.98 27.03 -16.58
CA HIS A 458 16.04 27.34 -15.49
C HIS A 458 16.62 27.29 -14.05
N GLU A 459 17.50 26.32 -13.74
CA GLU A 459 17.88 26.02 -12.34
C GLU A 459 18.79 27.11 -11.70
N LEU A 460 19.44 27.93 -12.52
CA LEU A 460 20.22 29.08 -12.04
C LEU A 460 19.32 30.31 -11.83
N LEU A 461 18.42 30.58 -12.78
CA LEU A 461 17.44 31.68 -12.70
C LEU A 461 16.47 31.54 -11.52
N GLY A 462 15.99 30.31 -11.26
CA GLY A 462 15.12 30.06 -10.10
C GLY A 462 15.82 30.40 -8.77
N LYS A 463 17.12 30.12 -8.66
CA LYS A 463 17.91 30.40 -7.45
C LYS A 463 18.22 31.89 -7.28
N SER A 464 18.45 32.65 -8.36
CA SER A 464 18.58 34.11 -8.28
C SER A 464 17.28 34.80 -7.88
N ASN A 465 16.13 34.30 -8.38
CA ASN A 465 14.81 34.89 -8.14
C ASN A 465 14.14 34.37 -6.85
N GLY A 466 14.92 33.82 -5.91
CA GLY A 466 14.44 33.43 -4.58
C GLY A 466 13.66 32.11 -4.50
N ILE A 467 13.54 31.34 -5.59
CA ILE A 467 12.87 30.02 -5.58
C ILE A 467 13.77 28.99 -4.89
N ARG A 468 13.66 28.91 -3.56
CA ARG A 468 14.43 27.97 -2.70
C ARG A 468 14.12 26.47 -2.96
N HIS A 469 13.21 26.15 -3.86
CA HIS A 469 12.76 24.78 -4.15
C HIS A 469 12.88 24.39 -5.64
N THR A 470 13.96 24.79 -6.33
CA THR A 470 14.39 24.16 -7.61
C THR A 470 14.95 22.75 -7.38
N ALA A 471 14.30 21.93 -6.57
CA ALA A 471 14.72 20.58 -6.22
C ALA A 471 13.79 19.57 -6.90
N LEU A 472 14.35 18.52 -7.49
CA LEU A 472 13.55 17.44 -8.06
C LEU A 472 12.87 16.69 -6.90
N LYS A 473 11.55 16.87 -6.75
CA LYS A 473 10.75 16.20 -5.73
C LYS A 473 10.21 14.89 -6.29
N TYR A 474 10.39 13.81 -5.53
CA TYR A 474 9.91 12.47 -5.90
C TYR A 474 8.58 12.18 -5.20
N SER A 475 7.74 11.36 -5.84
CA SER A 475 6.58 10.71 -5.21
C SER A 475 6.85 9.21 -5.09
N ASP A 476 6.45 8.63 -3.96
CA ASP A 476 6.51 7.18 -3.65
C ASP A 476 5.12 6.51 -3.78
N GLY A 477 4.21 7.08 -4.60
CA GLY A 477 2.84 6.61 -4.76
C GLY A 477 2.05 6.75 -3.45
N ASP A 478 1.50 7.94 -3.22
CA ASP A 478 0.58 8.28 -2.12
C ASP A 478 1.18 8.22 -0.68
N LYS A 479 2.35 7.62 -0.50
CA LYS A 479 2.93 7.31 0.82
C LYS A 479 3.91 8.34 1.37
N ALA A 480 4.63 9.03 0.49
CA ALA A 480 5.55 10.11 0.87
C ALA A 480 5.91 11.00 -0.32
N PHE A 481 6.19 12.29 -0.04
CA PHE A 481 6.61 13.29 -1.02
C PHE A 481 7.74 14.17 -0.46
N GLY A 482 8.76 14.47 -1.28
CA GLY A 482 9.88 15.30 -0.87
C GLY A 482 11.10 15.20 -1.81
N THR A 483 12.22 15.80 -1.42
CA THR A 483 13.52 15.56 -2.06
C THR A 483 14.05 14.16 -1.75
N SER A 484 15.14 13.73 -2.40
CA SER A 484 15.78 12.44 -2.08
C SER A 484 16.21 12.33 -0.62
N SER A 485 16.56 13.46 0.02
CA SER A 485 16.90 13.54 1.44
C SER A 485 15.67 13.46 2.35
N ASP A 486 14.60 14.21 2.06
CA ASP A 486 13.37 14.20 2.88
C ASP A 486 12.71 12.81 2.92
N LEU A 487 12.87 12.06 1.84
CA LEU A 487 12.33 10.71 1.64
C LEU A 487 13.28 9.59 2.09
N PHE A 488 14.51 9.94 2.50
CA PHE A 488 15.59 9.00 2.83
C PHE A 488 15.81 7.97 1.70
N ILE A 489 15.78 8.41 0.43
CA ILE A 489 15.88 7.51 -0.73
C ILE A 489 17.23 6.78 -0.75
N ASP A 490 18.31 7.47 -0.38
CA ASP A 490 19.64 6.88 -0.31
C ASP A 490 19.75 5.85 0.83
N GLU A 491 19.18 6.11 2.01
CA GLU A 491 19.09 5.11 3.08
C GLU A 491 18.16 3.94 2.73
N ARG A 492 17.01 4.19 2.09
CA ARG A 492 16.09 3.12 1.64
C ARG A 492 16.75 2.23 0.58
N LEU A 493 17.44 2.81 -0.39
CA LEU A 493 18.25 2.08 -1.38
C LEU A 493 19.38 1.31 -0.69
N LYS A 494 20.06 1.92 0.28
CA LYS A 494 21.12 1.27 1.06
C LYS A 494 20.58 0.10 1.90
N ILE A 495 19.43 0.23 2.55
CA ILE A 495 18.78 -0.88 3.28
C ILE A 495 18.34 -1.99 2.30
N ALA A 496 17.87 -1.64 1.10
CA ALA A 496 17.55 -2.62 0.06
C ALA A 496 18.81 -3.33 -0.52
N LEU A 497 19.94 -2.64 -0.60
CA LEU A 497 21.20 -3.14 -1.17
C LEU A 497 22.08 -3.88 -0.15
N ASP A 498 22.38 -3.27 0.99
CA ASP A 498 23.22 -3.82 2.07
C ASP A 498 22.44 -4.66 3.09
N GLY A 499 21.13 -4.43 3.26
CA GLY A 499 20.28 -5.15 4.21
C GLY A 499 20.24 -4.58 5.63
N ILE A 500 19.31 -5.08 6.44
CA ILE A 500 19.17 -4.73 7.86
C ILE A 500 18.96 -5.97 8.73
N ILE A 501 19.55 -5.94 9.92
CA ILE A 501 19.42 -6.95 10.98
C ILE A 501 18.91 -6.26 12.25
N VAL A 502 17.88 -6.84 12.86
CA VAL A 502 17.39 -6.47 14.18
C VAL A 502 17.55 -7.67 15.10
N VAL A 503 18.27 -7.48 16.20
CA VAL A 503 18.52 -8.51 17.22
C VAL A 503 17.86 -8.08 18.52
N SER A 504 17.06 -8.97 19.11
CA SER A 504 16.57 -8.84 20.48
C SER A 504 17.28 -9.88 21.36
N MET A 505 17.79 -9.45 22.51
CA MET A 505 18.53 -10.29 23.44
C MET A 505 17.92 -10.19 24.84
N GLU A 506 17.32 -11.27 25.33
CA GLU A 506 16.91 -11.41 26.72
C GLU A 506 18.14 -11.93 27.49
N VAL A 507 18.85 -11.07 28.24
CA VAL A 507 20.12 -11.39 28.92
C VAL A 507 19.87 -11.87 30.34
N PHE A 508 20.53 -12.96 30.73
CA PHE A 508 20.49 -13.54 32.07
C PHE A 508 21.85 -13.36 32.75
N ARG A 509 21.87 -12.67 33.90
CA ARG A 509 23.10 -12.40 34.68
C ARG A 509 23.08 -13.21 35.98
N PRO A 510 24.04 -14.13 36.22
CA PRO A 510 24.07 -14.93 37.45
C PRO A 510 24.31 -14.04 38.68
N GLN A 511 23.62 -14.33 39.78
CA GLN A 511 23.62 -13.49 40.99
C GLN A 511 24.57 -13.96 42.10
N ARG A 512 25.17 -15.15 41.99
CA ARG A 512 26.18 -15.69 42.93
C ARG A 512 27.33 -16.33 42.17
N ALA A 513 28.54 -16.26 42.74
CA ALA A 513 29.77 -16.75 42.13
C ALA A 513 30.52 -17.66 43.11
N GLU A 514 30.05 -18.91 43.24
CA GLU A 514 30.62 -19.92 44.14
C GLU A 514 31.09 -21.19 43.40
N SER A 515 31.11 -21.18 42.06
CA SER A 515 31.78 -22.20 41.25
C SER A 515 32.69 -21.53 40.19
N LEU A 516 33.80 -22.19 39.85
CA LEU A 516 34.75 -21.73 38.84
C LEU A 516 34.29 -22.00 37.39
N ALA A 517 33.10 -22.59 37.19
CA ALA A 517 32.64 -23.09 35.89
C ALA A 517 31.71 -22.15 35.12
N GLU A 518 30.96 -21.27 35.79
CA GLU A 518 29.79 -20.57 35.21
C GLU A 518 29.93 -19.03 35.19
N ASN A 519 31.12 -18.53 34.82
CA ASN A 519 31.39 -17.10 34.64
C ASN A 519 31.08 -16.56 33.23
N THR A 520 30.11 -17.15 32.53
CA THR A 520 29.69 -16.73 31.17
C THR A 520 28.28 -16.14 31.18
N LEU A 521 28.07 -15.05 30.42
CA LEU A 521 26.72 -14.52 30.20
C LEU A 521 25.94 -15.44 29.26
N ASN A 522 24.70 -15.75 29.65
CA ASN A 522 23.74 -16.49 28.82
C ASN A 522 22.54 -15.58 28.49
N GLY A 523 21.75 -15.96 27.48
CA GLY A 523 20.60 -15.17 27.08
C GLY A 523 19.88 -15.71 25.85
N LYS A 524 18.58 -15.42 25.77
CA LYS A 524 17.73 -15.84 24.65
C LYS A 524 17.76 -14.78 23.55
N ILE A 525 18.42 -15.12 22.44
CA ILE A 525 18.63 -14.22 21.31
C ILE A 525 17.63 -14.54 20.19
N ARG A 526 17.01 -13.50 19.62
CA ARG A 526 16.16 -13.59 18.42
C ARG A 526 16.70 -12.66 17.35
N ILE A 527 17.02 -13.18 16.17
CA ILE A 527 17.53 -12.40 15.04
C ILE A 527 16.46 -12.32 13.94
N MET A 528 16.13 -11.11 13.51
CA MET A 528 15.35 -10.85 12.30
C MET A 528 16.21 -10.16 11.25
N THR A 529 16.06 -10.57 9.99
CA THR A 529 16.74 -9.94 8.84
C THR A 529 15.72 -9.45 7.81
N ARG A 530 16.05 -8.38 7.08
CA ARG A 530 15.33 -7.90 5.89
C ARG A 530 16.35 -7.47 4.82
N CYS A 531 15.99 -7.68 3.55
CA CYS A 531 16.84 -7.43 2.36
C CYS A 531 18.21 -8.15 2.32
N LEU A 532 18.47 -9.04 3.28
CA LEU A 532 19.51 -10.07 3.23
C LEU A 532 18.89 -11.38 2.72
N TRP A 533 19.41 -11.91 1.62
CA TRP A 533 18.98 -13.21 1.10
C TRP A 533 19.53 -14.34 1.97
N LEU A 534 18.65 -15.22 2.43
CA LEU A 534 19.01 -16.38 3.23
C LEU A 534 19.21 -17.62 2.34
N ASP A 535 20.41 -18.16 2.45
CA ASP A 535 20.99 -19.37 1.86
C ASP A 535 20.39 -20.69 2.36
N LYS A 536 19.07 -20.74 2.48
CA LYS A 536 18.30 -21.75 3.25
C LYS A 536 18.59 -21.72 4.76
N GLY A 537 19.02 -20.57 5.29
CA GLY A 537 19.09 -20.29 6.73
C GLY A 537 20.45 -20.46 7.37
N LYS A 538 21.49 -20.91 6.65
CA LYS A 538 22.84 -21.12 7.20
C LYS A 538 23.48 -19.80 7.68
N LEU A 539 23.21 -18.69 7.00
CA LEU A 539 23.58 -17.35 7.46
C LEU A 539 22.84 -16.97 8.75
N LEU A 540 21.55 -17.33 8.89
CA LEU A 540 20.79 -17.04 10.11
C LEU A 540 21.30 -17.86 11.31
N ASP A 541 21.59 -19.16 11.09
CA ASP A 541 22.24 -20.02 12.08
C ASP A 541 23.62 -19.52 12.48
N ALA A 542 24.43 -19.05 11.52
CA ALA A 542 25.74 -18.48 11.77
C ALA A 542 25.64 -17.19 12.60
N LEU A 543 24.69 -16.31 12.28
CA LEU A 543 24.42 -15.08 13.03
C LEU A 543 23.93 -15.40 14.45
N HIS A 544 23.05 -16.39 14.65
CA HIS A 544 22.65 -16.82 15.99
C HIS A 544 23.84 -17.34 16.80
N LYS A 545 24.62 -18.28 16.25
CA LYS A 545 25.82 -18.82 16.90
C LYS A 545 26.84 -17.72 17.25
N ALA A 546 27.03 -16.75 16.36
CA ALA A 546 27.91 -15.60 16.59
C ALA A 546 27.38 -14.63 17.64
N ALA A 547 26.07 -14.38 17.70
CA ALA A 547 25.46 -13.53 18.72
C ALA A 547 25.56 -14.15 20.11
N HIS A 548 25.32 -15.47 20.24
CA HIS A 548 25.49 -16.20 21.50
C HIS A 548 26.97 -16.21 21.93
N ALA A 549 27.91 -16.54 21.03
CA ALA A 549 29.34 -16.50 21.34
C ALA A 549 29.82 -15.09 21.75
N ALA A 550 29.32 -14.04 21.08
CA ALA A 550 29.62 -12.65 21.43
C ALA A 550 29.06 -12.28 22.81
N LEU A 551 27.83 -12.67 23.15
CA LEU A 551 27.24 -12.46 24.47
C LEU A 551 28.06 -13.17 25.56
N SER A 552 28.34 -14.47 25.41
CA SER A 552 29.08 -15.24 26.41
C SER A 552 30.55 -14.83 26.55
N SER A 553 31.11 -14.10 25.58
CA SER A 553 32.44 -13.47 25.68
C SER A 553 32.44 -12.10 26.37
N CYS A 554 31.26 -11.51 26.66
CA CYS A 554 31.16 -10.25 27.38
C CYS A 554 31.37 -10.46 28.90
N PRO A 555 32.06 -9.55 29.62
CA PRO A 555 32.25 -9.69 31.06
C PRO A 555 30.93 -9.66 31.85
N VAL A 556 30.78 -10.55 32.83
CA VAL A 556 29.53 -10.73 33.61
C VAL A 556 28.98 -9.45 34.23
N LYS A 557 29.83 -8.47 34.57
CA LYS A 557 29.42 -7.17 35.14
C LYS A 557 29.30 -6.01 34.13
N CYS A 558 29.43 -6.24 32.82
CA CYS A 558 29.35 -5.14 31.84
C CYS A 558 27.91 -4.61 31.63
N PRO A 559 27.74 -3.33 31.24
CA PRO A 559 26.42 -2.76 30.93
C PRO A 559 25.83 -3.33 29.63
N LEU A 560 24.49 -3.34 29.52
CA LEU A 560 23.78 -3.82 28.32
C LEU A 560 24.26 -3.13 27.02
N ALA A 561 24.45 -1.81 27.05
CA ALA A 561 24.99 -1.05 25.91
C ALA A 561 26.42 -1.42 25.48
N HIS A 562 27.19 -2.13 26.31
CA HIS A 562 28.45 -2.73 25.90
C HIS A 562 28.19 -4.05 25.14
N MET A 563 27.30 -4.90 25.65
CA MET A 563 26.90 -6.15 24.99
C MET A 563 26.28 -5.88 23.62
N GLU A 564 25.37 -4.90 23.52
CA GLU A 564 24.75 -4.46 22.26
C GLU A 564 25.79 -4.05 21.22
N ARG A 565 26.78 -3.22 21.62
CA ARG A 565 27.87 -2.79 20.73
C ARG A 565 28.72 -3.97 20.27
N THR A 566 29.15 -4.83 21.20
CA THR A 566 29.98 -6.01 20.91
C THR A 566 29.29 -6.98 19.95
N VAL A 567 28.03 -7.33 20.22
CA VAL A 567 27.23 -8.20 19.35
C VAL A 567 26.98 -7.54 17.99
N ALA A 568 26.61 -6.25 17.96
CA ALA A 568 26.38 -5.55 16.71
C ALA A 568 27.64 -5.50 15.83
N GLU A 569 28.82 -5.30 16.43
CA GLU A 569 30.09 -5.36 15.71
C GLU A 569 30.43 -6.76 15.21
N VAL A 570 30.27 -7.80 16.03
CA VAL A 570 30.52 -9.19 15.62
C VAL A 570 29.61 -9.58 14.44
N LEU A 571 28.33 -9.21 14.47
CA LEU A 571 27.39 -9.50 13.39
C LEU A 571 27.66 -8.68 12.12
N ARG A 572 28.01 -7.38 12.23
CA ARG A 572 28.49 -6.59 11.07
C ARG A 572 29.74 -7.20 10.44
N LYS A 573 30.73 -7.60 11.26
CA LYS A 573 31.96 -8.27 10.82
C LYS A 573 31.64 -9.62 10.17
N MET A 574 30.70 -10.39 10.71
CA MET A 574 30.25 -11.66 10.15
C MET A 574 29.56 -11.49 8.79
N VAL A 575 28.54 -10.64 8.64
CA VAL A 575 27.84 -10.48 7.35
C VAL A 575 28.76 -9.92 6.28
N ARG A 576 29.66 -8.99 6.64
CA ARG A 576 30.68 -8.49 5.71
C ARG A 576 31.64 -9.60 5.26
N LYS A 577 32.05 -10.51 6.15
CA LYS A 577 32.84 -11.70 5.80
C LYS A 577 32.05 -12.73 4.97
N TYR A 578 30.74 -12.86 5.20
CA TYR A 578 29.89 -13.87 4.55
C TYR A 578 29.38 -13.45 3.17
N SER A 579 29.19 -12.14 2.94
CA SER A 579 28.45 -11.62 1.79
C SER A 579 29.00 -10.33 1.17
N GLY A 580 30.07 -9.74 1.74
CA GLY A 580 30.62 -8.45 1.34
C GLY A 580 29.80 -7.22 1.75
N LYS A 581 28.48 -7.39 1.97
CA LYS A 581 27.54 -6.33 2.36
C LYS A 581 27.88 -5.71 3.72
N ARG A 582 27.45 -4.46 3.92
CA ARG A 582 27.63 -3.70 5.16
C ARG A 582 26.26 -3.38 5.79
N PRO A 583 25.53 -4.40 6.29
CA PRO A 583 24.15 -4.20 6.76
C PRO A 583 24.09 -3.23 7.93
N GLU A 584 22.95 -2.55 8.03
CA GLU A 584 22.58 -1.92 9.28
C GLU A 584 22.26 -2.99 10.33
N VAL A 585 22.81 -2.87 11.53
CA VAL A 585 22.62 -3.86 12.60
C VAL A 585 22.23 -3.12 13.86
N ILE A 586 21.00 -3.36 14.29
CA ILE A 586 20.39 -2.86 15.53
C ILE A 586 20.35 -4.04 16.50
N VAL A 587 20.90 -3.86 17.70
CA VAL A 587 20.84 -4.85 18.78
C VAL A 587 20.18 -4.17 19.97
N ILE A 588 19.22 -4.86 20.59
CA ILE A 588 18.46 -4.43 21.75
C ILE A 588 18.67 -5.50 22.82
N ALA A 589 19.28 -5.14 23.95
CA ALA A 589 19.48 -6.03 25.09
C ALA A 589 18.55 -5.65 26.24
N ILE A 590 17.84 -6.63 26.79
CA ILE A 590 16.89 -6.50 27.89
C ILE A 590 17.32 -7.48 28.98
N GLU A 591 17.54 -7.00 30.18
CA GLU A 591 17.95 -7.85 31.31
C GLU A 591 16.72 -8.50 31.96
N ASN A 592 16.75 -9.83 32.11
CA ASN A 592 15.64 -10.62 32.66
C ASN A 592 16.09 -11.33 33.96
N PRO A 593 15.94 -10.69 35.13
CA PRO A 593 16.39 -11.24 36.41
C PRO A 593 15.53 -12.42 36.90
N ALA A 594 14.28 -12.57 36.40
CA ALA A 594 13.36 -13.62 36.83
C ALA A 594 13.72 -15.01 36.28
N ALA A 595 14.36 -15.09 35.11
CA ALA A 595 14.72 -16.37 34.49
C ALA A 595 15.78 -17.15 35.29
N VAL A 596 16.72 -16.44 35.94
CA VAL A 596 17.81 -17.03 36.72
C VAL A 596 17.28 -17.89 37.88
N LEU A 597 16.22 -17.43 38.55
CA LEU A 597 15.55 -18.17 39.63
C LEU A 597 14.90 -19.47 39.11
N ALA A 598 14.30 -19.44 37.92
CA ALA A 598 13.69 -20.63 37.31
C ALA A 598 14.74 -21.67 36.86
N GLU A 599 15.92 -21.22 36.44
CA GLU A 599 17.04 -22.10 36.05
C GLU A 599 17.74 -22.70 37.28
N GLU A 600 17.91 -21.93 38.38
CA GLU A 600 18.33 -22.46 39.69
C GLU A 600 17.35 -23.50 40.26
N ILE A 601 16.03 -23.26 40.14
CA ILE A 601 15.02 -24.19 40.63
C ILE A 601 15.02 -25.48 39.81
N ASN A 602 15.09 -25.38 38.47
CA ASN A 602 15.14 -26.57 37.61
C ASN A 602 16.44 -27.36 37.77
N THR A 603 17.59 -26.71 37.95
CA THR A 603 18.86 -27.43 38.21
C THR A 603 18.82 -28.15 39.56
N LYS A 604 18.30 -27.52 40.63
CA LYS A 604 18.07 -28.19 41.93
C LYS A 604 17.06 -29.33 41.85
N LEU A 605 16.03 -29.24 41.02
CA LEU A 605 15.07 -30.33 40.76
C LEU A 605 15.63 -31.45 39.86
N SER A 606 16.63 -31.17 39.03
CA SER A 606 17.18 -32.12 38.03
C SER A 606 18.12 -33.20 38.61
N GLY A 607 18.43 -33.13 39.90
CA GLY A 607 18.94 -34.28 40.66
C GLY A 607 20.27 -34.89 40.17
N LYS A 608 21.29 -34.07 39.89
CA LYS A 608 22.64 -34.55 39.54
C LYS A 608 23.73 -34.11 40.52
N SER A 609 23.61 -34.55 41.77
CA SER A 609 24.76 -34.74 42.67
C SER A 609 25.28 -36.19 42.57
N HIS A 610 26.57 -36.38 42.79
CA HIS A 610 27.27 -37.66 42.64
C HIS A 610 26.59 -38.85 43.34
N VAL A 611 26.53 -39.97 42.63
CA VAL A 611 26.62 -41.32 43.22
C VAL A 611 27.70 -42.06 42.44
N ASP A 612 28.62 -42.71 43.14
CA ASP A 612 29.63 -43.58 42.54
C ASP A 612 29.62 -44.93 43.28
N HIS A 613 29.84 -46.01 42.53
CA HIS A 613 29.91 -47.43 42.94
C HIS A 613 28.64 -48.05 43.59
N GLY A 614 28.19 -49.20 43.06
CA GLY A 614 27.19 -50.07 43.69
C GLY A 614 26.38 -50.92 42.70
N THR A 615 26.46 -52.25 42.79
CA THR A 615 25.80 -53.20 41.86
C THR A 615 24.77 -54.10 42.54
N SER A 616 23.78 -54.58 41.76
CA SER A 616 22.87 -55.70 42.09
C SER A 616 21.75 -55.35 43.11
N THR A 617 20.58 -56.02 43.20
CA THR A 617 20.12 -57.30 42.62
C THR A 617 18.60 -57.31 42.34
N LEU A 618 18.13 -58.15 41.40
CA LEU A 618 16.72 -58.52 41.19
C LEU A 618 16.19 -59.53 42.25
N ARG A 619 14.86 -59.54 42.51
CA ARG A 619 13.94 -60.68 42.90
C ARG A 619 12.93 -60.29 44.02
N LYS A 620 11.70 -60.86 44.15
CA LYS A 620 10.79 -61.68 43.28
C LYS A 620 9.44 -61.90 44.04
N ILE A 621 8.47 -62.59 43.41
CA ILE A 621 7.26 -63.29 43.95
C ILE A 621 5.97 -62.41 43.91
N VAL A 622 4.86 -62.65 43.16
CA VAL A 622 4.19 -63.81 42.46
C VAL A 622 3.24 -64.59 43.40
N ASP A 623 1.95 -64.88 43.13
CA ASP A 623 1.03 -64.76 41.96
C ASP A 623 -0.43 -64.41 42.45
N GLY A 624 -1.53 -64.37 41.70
CA GLY A 624 -1.76 -64.63 40.26
C GLY A 624 -3.24 -64.68 39.80
N HIS A 625 -3.45 -64.96 38.50
CA HIS A 625 -4.71 -65.20 37.73
C HIS A 625 -5.79 -64.10 37.70
N GLY A 626 -6.44 -63.70 36.58
CA GLY A 626 -6.33 -64.04 35.13
C GLY A 626 -7.61 -64.68 34.55
N LYS A 627 -8.47 -64.00 33.76
CA LYS A 627 -8.46 -63.83 32.27
C LYS A 627 -9.66 -62.96 31.83
N GLU A 628 -9.54 -61.95 30.95
CA GLU A 628 -9.65 -61.91 29.45
C GLU A 628 -11.05 -61.99 28.78
N ASN A 629 -11.41 -60.88 28.08
CA ASN A 629 -12.13 -60.72 26.78
C ASN A 629 -13.64 -61.01 26.57
N GLN A 630 -14.42 -59.91 26.38
CA GLN A 630 -15.33 -59.57 25.23
C GLN A 630 -16.56 -60.45 24.85
N PRO A 631 -17.55 -59.96 24.03
CA PRO A 631 -18.01 -58.58 23.74
C PRO A 631 -19.58 -58.41 23.70
N ASP A 632 -20.05 -57.27 23.15
CA ASP A 632 -21.30 -56.99 22.40
C ASP A 632 -22.74 -56.94 23.03
N THR A 633 -23.21 -55.69 23.17
CA THR A 633 -24.44 -55.07 22.60
C THR A 633 -25.91 -55.44 22.98
N THR A 634 -26.70 -54.38 23.26
CA THR A 634 -28.15 -54.09 22.99
C THR A 634 -29.32 -54.64 23.84
N GLN A 635 -30.04 -53.69 24.49
CA GLN A 635 -31.50 -53.59 24.78
C GLN A 635 -32.16 -54.69 25.68
N ILE A 636 -33.14 -54.42 26.56
CA ILE A 636 -34.51 -53.88 26.37
C ILE A 636 -35.09 -53.32 27.73
N ARG A 637 -36.18 -52.52 27.68
CA ARG A 637 -37.19 -52.10 28.72
C ARG A 637 -37.01 -52.61 30.18
N ALA A 638 -37.06 -51.79 31.25
CA ALA A 638 -38.04 -50.78 31.72
C ALA A 638 -39.26 -51.36 32.49
N ASP A 639 -39.40 -50.94 33.76
CA ASP A 639 -40.64 -50.72 34.55
C ASP A 639 -40.31 -49.96 35.86
N ALA A 640 -41.29 -49.62 36.73
CA ALA A 640 -41.24 -48.47 37.65
C ALA A 640 -41.62 -48.74 39.14
N ASN A 641 -41.82 -47.65 39.92
CA ASN A 641 -42.34 -47.55 41.31
C ASN A 641 -41.37 -48.03 42.43
N ASP A 642 -41.39 -47.58 43.70
CA ASP A 642 -42.10 -46.53 44.48
C ASP A 642 -41.35 -46.36 45.85
N VAL A 643 -41.50 -45.38 46.76
CA VAL A 643 -42.24 -44.08 46.96
C VAL A 643 -41.30 -43.21 47.89
N GLU A 644 -41.46 -41.97 48.42
CA GLU A 644 -42.48 -40.96 48.79
C GLU A 644 -41.78 -39.56 48.81
N GLY A 645 -42.38 -38.37 48.96
CA GLY A 645 -43.79 -37.95 48.99
C GLY A 645 -44.21 -37.11 50.23
N LEU A 646 -44.15 -35.76 50.19
CA LEU A 646 -44.93 -34.87 51.09
C LEU A 646 -45.07 -33.43 50.54
N LEU A 647 -46.30 -32.89 50.52
CA LEU A 647 -46.70 -31.51 50.16
C LEU A 647 -47.29 -30.82 51.43
N PRO A 648 -48.00 -29.65 51.42
CA PRO A 648 -49.16 -29.24 50.59
C PRO A 648 -48.98 -27.86 49.91
N GLU A 649 -49.95 -27.22 49.23
CA GLU A 649 -50.97 -27.57 48.19
C GLU A 649 -51.94 -26.36 48.01
N GLU A 650 -52.87 -26.44 47.04
CA GLU A 650 -54.06 -25.58 46.81
C GLU A 650 -53.87 -24.15 46.21
N ASP A 651 -54.78 -23.60 45.37
CA ASP A 651 -55.68 -24.19 44.35
C ASP A 651 -56.28 -23.08 43.40
N THR A 652 -56.94 -23.51 42.31
CA THR A 652 -57.99 -22.84 41.48
C THR A 652 -57.66 -21.76 40.43
N GLY A 653 -58.20 -21.97 39.21
CA GLY A 653 -59.22 -21.06 38.62
C GLY A 653 -58.84 -20.03 37.52
N PRO A 654 -59.21 -20.24 36.24
CA PRO A 654 -59.39 -19.19 35.23
C PRO A 654 -60.84 -18.62 35.23
N PRO A 655 -61.14 -17.48 34.58
CA PRO A 655 -61.90 -17.54 33.30
C PRO A 655 -61.77 -16.33 32.33
N THR A 656 -62.33 -16.47 31.11
CA THR A 656 -63.01 -15.44 30.24
C THR A 656 -62.28 -14.13 29.83
N GLU A 657 -62.69 -13.35 28.81
CA GLU A 657 -63.25 -13.48 27.44
C GLU A 657 -63.48 -12.02 26.92
N GLU A 658 -64.23 -11.79 25.83
CA GLU A 658 -64.53 -10.47 25.20
C GLU A 658 -63.28 -9.76 24.58
N ALA A 659 -63.03 -9.70 23.27
CA ALA A 659 -63.79 -9.88 22.00
C ALA A 659 -64.48 -8.62 21.42
N GLU A 660 -64.48 -8.54 20.08
CA GLU A 660 -65.10 -7.53 19.18
C GLU A 660 -64.53 -6.09 19.25
N GLY A 661 -64.43 -5.29 18.17
CA GLY A 661 -64.64 -5.50 16.72
C GLY A 661 -63.79 -4.48 15.91
N ASP A 662 -63.33 -4.75 14.67
CA ASP A 662 -64.07 -4.74 13.38
C ASP A 662 -64.58 -3.34 12.96
N LEU A 663 -64.61 -2.89 11.68
CA LEU A 663 -64.12 -3.34 10.35
C LEU A 663 -64.03 -2.05 9.47
N SER A 664 -63.39 -1.95 8.30
CA SER A 664 -62.59 -2.84 7.41
C SER A 664 -61.27 -2.10 7.03
N ASP A 665 -60.55 -2.19 5.90
CA ASP A 665 -60.56 -2.85 4.57
C ASP A 665 -59.10 -2.75 4.01
N SER A 666 -58.62 -3.36 2.92
CA SER A 666 -59.14 -4.31 1.92
C SER A 666 -58.00 -5.24 1.42
N GLU A 667 -58.29 -6.24 0.58
CA GLU A 667 -57.39 -7.38 0.25
C GLU A 667 -56.29 -7.16 -0.82
N GLU A 668 -55.47 -8.22 -0.98
CA GLU A 668 -54.74 -8.70 -2.18
C GLU A 668 -53.19 -8.59 -2.22
N PHE A 669 -52.60 -9.33 -3.19
CA PHE A 669 -51.20 -9.27 -3.64
C PHE A 669 -50.10 -10.02 -2.84
N TRP A 670 -50.30 -11.33 -2.57
CA TRP A 670 -49.48 -12.45 -3.12
C TRP A 670 -49.15 -13.63 -2.18
N LYS A 671 -49.76 -14.78 -2.51
CA LYS A 671 -49.24 -16.17 -2.56
C LYS A 671 -50.05 -16.89 -3.67
N PRO A 672 -49.78 -18.15 -4.07
CA PRO A 672 -48.66 -19.07 -3.78
C PRO A 672 -47.66 -19.11 -4.97
N PHE A 673 -46.67 -20.02 -5.15
CA PHE A 673 -46.60 -21.45 -4.86
C PHE A 673 -45.18 -21.97 -4.53
N ILE A 674 -45.14 -22.90 -3.57
CA ILE A 674 -44.28 -24.09 -3.63
C ILE A 674 -45.22 -25.27 -3.89
N ALA A 675 -44.85 -26.16 -4.81
CA ALA A 675 -45.57 -27.41 -5.09
C ALA A 675 -44.57 -28.51 -5.49
N SER A 676 -44.93 -29.78 -5.25
CA SER A 676 -44.05 -30.94 -5.43
C SER A 676 -44.84 -32.24 -5.62
N SER A 677 -44.17 -33.29 -6.11
CA SER A 677 -44.68 -34.68 -6.25
C SER A 677 -45.63 -34.92 -7.46
N PRO A 678 -45.86 -36.18 -7.92
CA PRO A 678 -45.34 -37.45 -7.40
C PRO A 678 -44.70 -38.44 -8.42
N VAL A 679 -43.64 -39.13 -7.94
CA VAL A 679 -43.41 -40.60 -7.93
C VAL A 679 -43.62 -41.45 -9.20
N GLU A 680 -42.56 -42.20 -9.56
CA GLU A 680 -42.67 -43.64 -9.90
C GLU A 680 -41.56 -44.44 -9.16
N LYS A 681 -41.65 -45.78 -9.04
CA LYS A 681 -40.86 -46.59 -8.08
C LYS A 681 -40.21 -47.87 -8.66
N SER A 682 -38.92 -48.08 -8.39
CA SER A 682 -38.29 -49.38 -8.03
C SER A 682 -36.82 -49.14 -7.59
N ILE A 683 -36.37 -49.44 -6.37
CA ILE A 683 -36.10 -50.74 -5.69
C ILE A 683 -34.63 -51.24 -5.85
N LYS A 684 -33.88 -51.12 -4.74
CA LYS A 684 -32.72 -51.92 -4.26
C LYS A 684 -31.35 -51.93 -5.01
N ALA A 685 -30.43 -51.14 -4.43
CA ALA A 685 -29.27 -51.62 -3.61
C ALA A 685 -27.88 -51.96 -4.23
N ASN A 686 -26.88 -51.52 -3.45
CA ASN A 686 -25.50 -52.04 -3.24
C ASN A 686 -24.35 -51.82 -4.24
N ASN A 687 -23.30 -51.18 -3.70
CA ASN A 687 -21.86 -51.51 -3.72
C ASN A 687 -21.15 -51.88 -5.04
N GLY A 688 -20.10 -51.10 -5.35
CA GLY A 688 -19.03 -51.53 -6.26
C GLY A 688 -17.98 -50.44 -6.49
N TYR A 689 -16.75 -50.64 -6.00
CA TYR A 689 -15.59 -49.78 -6.26
C TYR A 689 -14.48 -50.63 -6.89
N VAL A 690 -13.74 -50.08 -7.89
CA VAL A 690 -12.51 -50.67 -8.50
C VAL A 690 -12.76 -51.90 -9.45
N PRO A 691 -11.99 -52.14 -10.56
CA PRO A 691 -11.25 -51.26 -11.48
C PRO A 691 -11.50 -51.51 -13.00
N ARG A 692 -10.86 -50.67 -13.85
CA ARG A 692 -10.26 -50.94 -15.20
C ARG A 692 -10.78 -52.11 -16.07
N LYS A 693 -11.10 -51.78 -17.34
CA LYS A 693 -10.42 -52.35 -18.53
C LYS A 693 -10.61 -51.49 -19.79
N GLU A 694 -9.65 -51.58 -20.72
CA GLU A 694 -9.74 -51.00 -22.08
C GLU A 694 -10.14 -52.08 -23.08
N HIS A 695 -10.89 -51.72 -24.14
CA HIS A 695 -10.80 -52.21 -25.53
C HIS A 695 -11.61 -51.22 -26.41
N LYS A 696 -11.19 -50.68 -27.56
CA LYS A 696 -10.40 -51.11 -28.76
C LYS A 696 -11.16 -51.91 -29.84
N SER A 697 -11.66 -51.17 -30.83
CA SER A 697 -11.78 -51.49 -32.27
C SER A 697 -11.94 -50.14 -33.02
N ASN A 698 -11.25 -49.76 -34.12
CA ASN A 698 -10.83 -50.41 -35.39
C ASN A 698 -12.06 -50.79 -36.26
N ILE A 699 -12.30 -50.24 -37.45
CA ILE A 699 -11.68 -50.41 -38.81
C ILE A 699 -12.27 -49.26 -39.71
N LYS A 700 -11.74 -48.71 -40.82
CA LYS A 700 -10.67 -48.96 -41.85
C LYS A 700 -9.89 -47.60 -42.10
N LYS A 701 -8.93 -47.26 -42.99
CA LYS A 701 -8.35 -47.68 -44.32
C LYS A 701 -9.31 -47.54 -45.54
N ASP A 702 -8.93 -47.26 -46.80
CA ASP A 702 -7.66 -47.26 -47.58
C ASP A 702 -7.52 -45.91 -48.38
N ASP A 703 -6.35 -45.26 -48.50
CA ASP A 703 -5.24 -45.34 -49.52
C ASP A 703 -5.51 -44.53 -50.82
N SER A 704 -4.60 -43.95 -51.62
CA SER A 704 -3.15 -43.56 -51.59
C SER A 704 -2.98 -42.42 -52.67
N GLU A 705 -1.90 -41.66 -52.93
CA GLU A 705 -0.42 -41.83 -53.02
C GLU A 705 0.24 -40.47 -52.60
N ASP A 706 1.33 -40.40 -51.81
CA ASP A 706 2.78 -40.52 -52.15
C ASP A 706 3.32 -39.47 -53.17
N ILE A 707 4.57 -38.95 -53.09
CA ILE A 707 5.85 -39.35 -52.45
C ILE A 707 6.47 -38.11 -51.76
N GLY A 708 7.28 -38.13 -50.69
CA GLY A 708 7.82 -39.18 -49.81
C GLY A 708 8.58 -38.51 -48.62
N GLU A 709 8.65 -39.13 -47.43
CA GLU A 709 9.70 -40.09 -47.00
C GLU A 709 11.06 -39.43 -46.63
N ALA A 710 11.74 -39.74 -45.51
CA ALA A 710 11.44 -40.70 -44.45
C ALA A 710 12.22 -40.44 -43.13
N ASN A 711 11.51 -40.42 -41.98
CA ASN A 711 11.61 -41.39 -40.86
C ASN A 711 12.96 -41.59 -40.08
N PHE A 712 13.02 -42.04 -38.82
CA PHE A 712 11.96 -42.48 -37.88
C PHE A 712 12.35 -42.45 -36.38
N VAL A 713 11.32 -42.25 -35.53
CA VAL A 713 11.00 -42.96 -34.25
C VAL A 713 11.95 -42.99 -33.03
N LYS A 714 11.31 -42.99 -31.84
CA LYS A 714 11.88 -43.21 -30.50
C LYS A 714 11.93 -44.71 -30.13
N ALA A 715 12.88 -45.11 -29.30
CA ALA A 715 12.75 -46.26 -28.39
C ALA A 715 13.40 -45.93 -27.02
N SER A 716 13.11 -46.72 -25.98
CA SER A 716 13.36 -46.37 -24.57
C SER A 716 14.22 -47.39 -23.82
N SER A 717 14.99 -46.90 -22.83
CA SER A 717 15.44 -47.58 -21.59
C SER A 717 15.78 -49.08 -21.65
N SER A 718 16.99 -49.51 -21.31
CA SER A 718 17.44 -49.50 -19.90
C SER A 718 18.98 -49.57 -19.74
N GLU A 719 19.47 -49.87 -18.54
CA GLU A 719 20.83 -49.53 -18.06
C GLU A 719 21.87 -50.65 -18.21
N LEU A 720 23.17 -50.28 -18.27
CA LEU A 720 24.14 -50.58 -17.18
C LEU A 720 25.56 -50.00 -17.41
N LYS A 721 26.10 -49.39 -16.35
CA LYS A 721 27.54 -49.26 -15.98
C LYS A 721 28.55 -48.62 -16.96
N SER A 722 28.58 -47.29 -16.91
CA SER A 722 29.73 -46.45 -16.51
C SER A 722 31.15 -46.65 -17.10
N SER A 723 31.73 -45.56 -17.59
CA SER A 723 33.13 -45.20 -17.30
C SER A 723 33.23 -43.72 -16.92
N LYS A 724 34.23 -43.33 -16.10
CA LYS A 724 34.40 -41.95 -15.59
C LYS A 724 35.41 -41.17 -16.44
N SER A 725 35.05 -39.96 -16.87
CA SER A 725 36.02 -38.84 -16.89
C SER A 725 35.30 -37.51 -16.75
N GLY A 726 35.90 -36.57 -16.01
CA GLY A 726 35.41 -35.20 -15.86
C GLY A 726 36.36 -34.20 -16.50
N LYS A 727 35.83 -33.13 -17.13
CA LYS A 727 36.64 -32.02 -17.65
C LYS A 727 36.15 -30.69 -17.08
N ARG A 728 37.08 -29.93 -16.48
CA ARG A 728 36.84 -28.58 -15.96
C ARG A 728 36.61 -27.59 -17.11
N ASN A 729 35.79 -26.57 -16.87
CA ASN A 729 35.51 -25.49 -17.83
C ASN A 729 36.73 -24.55 -17.97
N LYS A 730 37.70 -24.94 -18.81
CA LYS A 730 38.96 -24.23 -19.05
C LYS A 730 38.86 -23.39 -20.33
N TRP A 731 39.30 -22.14 -20.27
CA TRP A 731 39.41 -21.25 -21.45
C TRP A 731 40.61 -21.66 -22.33
N LYS A 732 40.45 -21.57 -23.66
CA LYS A 732 41.57 -21.77 -24.60
C LYS A 732 42.40 -20.48 -24.75
N PRO A 733 43.70 -20.55 -25.12
CA PRO A 733 44.52 -19.35 -25.30
C PRO A 733 44.01 -18.37 -26.37
N GLU A 734 43.43 -18.89 -27.46
CA GLU A 734 42.82 -18.09 -28.53
C GLU A 734 41.57 -17.32 -28.06
N GLU A 735 40.72 -17.97 -27.26
CA GLU A 735 39.54 -17.33 -26.65
C GLU A 735 39.95 -16.15 -25.75
N ILE A 736 41.06 -16.31 -25.02
CA ILE A 736 41.64 -15.27 -24.16
C ILE A 736 42.16 -14.09 -24.99
N LYS A 737 42.97 -14.33 -26.03
CA LYS A 737 43.47 -13.26 -26.92
C LYS A 737 42.33 -12.53 -27.66
N LYS A 738 41.30 -13.25 -28.12
CA LYS A 738 40.09 -12.63 -28.72
C LYS A 738 39.35 -11.73 -27.73
N LEU A 739 39.12 -12.20 -26.50
CA LEU A 739 38.48 -11.41 -25.45
C LEU A 739 39.27 -10.14 -25.10
N ILE A 740 40.60 -10.24 -25.01
CA ILE A 740 41.49 -9.08 -24.77
C ILE A 740 41.33 -8.04 -25.89
N ASN A 741 41.43 -8.46 -27.16
CA ASN A 741 41.29 -7.57 -28.32
C ASN A 741 39.91 -6.89 -28.36
N MET A 742 38.81 -7.64 -28.18
CA MET A 742 37.46 -7.09 -28.17
C MET A 742 37.22 -6.10 -27.01
N ARG A 743 37.76 -6.39 -25.81
CA ARG A 743 37.69 -5.46 -24.68
C ARG A 743 38.55 -4.21 -24.86
N GLY A 744 39.64 -4.30 -25.64
CA GLY A 744 40.45 -3.16 -26.08
C GLY A 744 39.71 -2.25 -27.07
N LYS A 745 39.11 -2.81 -28.13
CA LYS A 745 38.31 -2.04 -29.11
C LYS A 745 37.20 -1.22 -28.43
N LEU A 746 36.54 -1.78 -27.42
CA LEU A 746 35.45 -1.11 -26.69
C LEU A 746 35.93 -0.19 -25.55
N HIS A 747 37.24 0.03 -25.37
CA HIS A 747 37.76 0.68 -24.18
C HIS A 747 37.12 2.04 -23.87
N GLY A 748 37.06 2.96 -24.84
CA GLY A 748 36.46 4.29 -24.64
C GLY A 748 34.98 4.23 -24.24
N ARG A 749 34.21 3.30 -24.80
CA ARG A 749 32.79 3.09 -24.44
C ARG A 749 32.64 2.58 -23.00
N PHE A 750 33.55 1.72 -22.54
CA PHE A 750 33.59 1.27 -21.14
C PHE A 750 33.87 2.41 -20.14
N GLN A 751 34.58 3.47 -20.54
CA GLN A 751 34.82 4.62 -19.65
C GLN A 751 33.57 5.51 -19.49
N ILE A 752 32.79 5.70 -20.56
CA ILE A 752 31.68 6.67 -20.61
C ILE A 752 30.35 6.06 -20.12
N VAL A 753 30.09 4.78 -20.37
CA VAL A 753 28.79 4.15 -20.10
C VAL A 753 28.64 3.74 -18.62
N LYS A 754 27.77 4.43 -17.87
CA LYS A 754 27.18 3.90 -16.62
C LYS A 754 26.30 2.69 -16.97
N GLY A 755 26.50 1.56 -16.27
CA GLY A 755 25.82 0.30 -16.59
C GLY A 755 26.60 -0.62 -17.53
N ARG A 756 27.90 -0.81 -17.27
CA ARG A 756 28.88 -1.56 -18.09
C ARG A 756 28.51 -3.01 -18.50
N MET A 757 27.36 -3.58 -18.10
CA MET A 757 26.97 -4.97 -18.44
C MET A 757 26.56 -5.13 -19.91
N ALA A 758 25.86 -4.17 -20.51
CA ALA A 758 25.49 -4.21 -21.93
C ALA A 758 26.72 -4.32 -22.87
N LEU A 759 27.86 -3.75 -22.45
CA LEU A 759 29.13 -3.88 -23.19
C LEU A 759 29.79 -5.26 -23.01
N TRP A 760 29.49 -6.00 -21.93
CA TRP A 760 29.88 -7.40 -21.78
C TRP A 760 28.92 -8.35 -22.51
N GLU A 761 27.66 -7.97 -22.69
CA GLU A 761 26.71 -8.63 -23.59
C GLU A 761 27.16 -8.48 -25.05
N GLU A 762 27.58 -7.29 -25.46
CA GLU A 762 28.18 -7.05 -26.79
C GLU A 762 29.44 -7.90 -27.03
N ILE A 763 30.35 -8.00 -26.05
CA ILE A 763 31.51 -8.90 -26.11
C ILE A 763 31.08 -10.37 -26.16
N SER A 764 30.08 -10.78 -25.38
CA SER A 764 29.57 -12.16 -25.34
C SER A 764 28.92 -12.56 -26.67
N GLN A 765 28.12 -11.68 -27.28
CA GLN A 765 27.50 -11.88 -28.58
C GLN A 765 28.54 -11.91 -29.71
N SER A 766 29.54 -11.03 -29.68
CA SER A 766 30.63 -11.06 -30.66
C SER A 766 31.52 -12.31 -30.52
N LEU A 767 31.74 -12.82 -29.31
CA LEU A 767 32.42 -14.10 -29.09
C LEU A 767 31.55 -15.27 -29.57
N LEU A 768 30.23 -15.22 -29.37
CA LEU A 768 29.30 -16.25 -29.84
C LEU A 768 29.26 -16.33 -31.38
N ALA A 769 29.29 -15.18 -32.08
CA ALA A 769 29.44 -15.11 -33.54
C ALA A 769 30.76 -15.73 -34.02
N ASP A 770 31.83 -15.57 -33.24
CA ASP A 770 33.14 -16.20 -33.43
C ASP A 770 33.19 -17.70 -33.00
N GLY A 771 32.04 -18.32 -32.68
CA GLY A 771 31.90 -19.71 -32.26
C GLY A 771 32.21 -19.98 -30.78
N ILE A 772 32.44 -18.94 -29.97
CA ILE A 772 32.92 -19.01 -28.59
C ILE A 772 31.76 -18.71 -27.63
N SER A 773 31.01 -19.75 -27.27
CA SER A 773 29.89 -19.64 -26.32
C SER A 773 30.38 -19.38 -24.88
N ARG A 774 30.38 -18.11 -24.48
CA ARG A 774 30.80 -17.62 -23.15
C ARG A 774 29.86 -16.52 -22.68
N SER A 775 29.34 -16.62 -21.45
CA SER A 775 28.36 -15.65 -20.94
C SER A 775 29.00 -14.30 -20.57
N PRO A 776 28.23 -13.18 -20.52
CA PRO A 776 28.77 -11.86 -20.18
C PRO A 776 29.52 -11.84 -18.84
N GLY A 777 28.99 -12.58 -17.84
CA GLY A 777 29.63 -12.74 -16.54
C GLY A 777 30.93 -13.56 -16.58
N GLN A 778 31.02 -14.58 -17.44
CA GLN A 778 32.25 -15.34 -17.64
C GLN A 778 33.33 -14.46 -18.31
N CYS A 779 32.95 -13.67 -19.32
CA CYS A 779 33.85 -12.73 -19.99
C CYS A 779 34.39 -11.65 -19.02
N LYS A 780 33.50 -11.06 -18.22
CA LYS A 780 33.87 -10.11 -17.15
C LYS A 780 34.82 -10.74 -16.14
N SER A 781 34.53 -11.97 -15.68
CA SER A 781 35.32 -12.67 -14.67
C SER A 781 36.75 -12.95 -15.15
N LEU A 782 36.90 -13.50 -16.37
CA LEU A 782 38.21 -13.71 -16.98
C LEU A 782 38.99 -12.39 -17.12
N TRP A 783 38.35 -11.30 -17.57
CA TRP A 783 39.01 -10.00 -17.67
C TRP A 783 39.54 -9.49 -16.33
N THR A 784 38.78 -9.63 -15.24
CA THR A 784 39.26 -9.26 -13.90
C THR A 784 40.52 -10.05 -13.53
N SER A 785 40.55 -11.37 -13.75
CA SER A 785 41.73 -12.21 -13.46
C SER A 785 42.93 -11.88 -14.35
N LEU A 786 42.71 -11.47 -15.61
CA LEU A 786 43.78 -11.00 -16.51
C LEU A 786 44.37 -9.67 -16.02
N VAL A 787 43.53 -8.72 -15.60
CA VAL A 787 43.98 -7.42 -15.08
C VAL A 787 44.73 -7.58 -13.75
N GLN A 788 44.23 -8.43 -12.84
CA GLN A 788 44.92 -8.75 -11.59
C GLN A 788 46.32 -9.35 -11.87
N LYS A 789 46.41 -10.38 -12.72
CA LYS A 789 47.70 -11.01 -13.05
C LYS A 789 48.68 -10.06 -13.75
N TYR A 790 48.18 -9.12 -14.56
CA TYR A 790 48.99 -8.06 -15.15
C TYR A 790 49.59 -7.09 -14.10
N GLN A 791 48.84 -6.78 -13.03
CA GLN A 791 49.33 -5.96 -11.91
C GLN A 791 50.39 -6.70 -11.08
N GLU A 792 50.14 -7.98 -10.75
CA GLU A 792 51.10 -8.86 -10.07
C GLU A 792 52.44 -8.90 -10.83
N THR A 793 52.40 -9.17 -12.14
CA THR A 793 53.57 -9.25 -13.04
C THR A 793 54.33 -7.91 -13.18
N LYS A 794 53.73 -6.76 -12.81
CA LYS A 794 54.39 -5.43 -12.83
C LYS A 794 54.92 -4.95 -11.48
N ASN A 795 54.53 -5.58 -10.38
CA ASN A 795 55.02 -5.22 -9.05
C ASN A 795 56.31 -5.98 -8.65
N GLU A 796 56.67 -7.06 -9.34
CA GLU A 796 57.88 -7.85 -9.09
C GLU A 796 59.17 -7.10 -9.49
N LYS A 797 59.87 -6.55 -8.50
CA LYS A 797 61.20 -5.93 -8.67
C LYS A 797 62.32 -6.97 -8.64
N GLY A 798 62.58 -7.61 -9.78
CA GLY A 798 63.90 -8.16 -10.10
C GLY A 798 63.95 -9.64 -10.51
N SER A 799 64.84 -9.94 -11.45
CA SER A 799 65.42 -11.26 -11.80
C SER A 799 64.51 -12.47 -12.09
N SER A 800 63.19 -12.37 -12.09
CA SER A 800 62.29 -13.47 -12.52
C SER A 800 61.07 -12.97 -13.30
N LYS A 801 61.30 -12.28 -14.44
CA LYS A 801 60.23 -12.01 -15.41
C LYS A 801 59.79 -13.30 -16.12
N SER A 802 58.99 -14.11 -15.44
CA SER A 802 58.43 -15.34 -16.00
C SER A 802 57.51 -15.02 -17.19
N SER A 803 57.65 -15.77 -18.28
CA SER A 803 56.99 -15.48 -19.56
C SER A 803 55.47 -15.66 -19.50
N TRP A 804 54.74 -14.59 -19.24
CA TRP A 804 53.28 -14.59 -19.30
C TRP A 804 52.81 -14.30 -20.74
N GLN A 805 52.30 -15.33 -21.41
CA GLN A 805 51.91 -15.35 -22.83
C GLN A 805 50.82 -14.36 -23.32
N TYR A 806 50.35 -13.46 -22.45
CA TYR A 806 49.42 -12.36 -22.76
C TYR A 806 49.92 -10.98 -22.30
N LEU A 807 51.16 -10.88 -21.81
CA LEU A 807 51.73 -9.62 -21.30
C LEU A 807 51.72 -8.53 -22.37
N GLU A 808 52.23 -8.84 -23.56
CA GLU A 808 52.26 -7.93 -24.71
C GLU A 808 50.85 -7.54 -25.19
N ASP A 809 49.90 -8.49 -25.25
CA ASP A 809 48.51 -8.22 -25.63
C ASP A 809 47.82 -7.26 -24.63
N MET A 810 48.14 -7.38 -23.35
CA MET A 810 47.61 -6.52 -22.29
C MET A 810 48.30 -5.15 -22.27
N GLU A 811 49.63 -5.08 -22.39
CA GLU A 811 50.37 -3.81 -22.44
C GLU A 811 49.91 -2.93 -23.61
N LYS A 812 49.65 -3.53 -24.77
CA LYS A 812 49.15 -2.84 -25.98
C LYS A 812 47.78 -2.17 -25.80
N ILE A 813 47.01 -2.54 -24.77
CA ILE A 813 45.67 -2.02 -24.46
C ILE A 813 45.66 -1.17 -23.17
N MET A 814 46.75 -1.19 -22.40
CA MET A 814 46.83 -0.58 -21.06
C MET A 814 47.92 0.51 -20.96
N PRO A 815 47.88 1.58 -21.79
CA PRO A 815 48.79 2.71 -21.67
C PRO A 815 48.56 3.51 -20.38
N ASP A 816 49.53 4.37 -20.06
CA ASP A 816 49.71 5.00 -18.74
C ASP A 816 48.54 5.85 -18.21
N SER A 817 47.61 6.28 -19.07
CA SER A 817 46.40 7.00 -18.65
C SER A 817 45.47 6.19 -17.74
N LEU A 818 45.59 4.86 -17.71
CA LEU A 818 44.71 3.99 -16.91
C LEU A 818 45.12 3.82 -15.44
N LYS A 819 46.25 4.39 -15.01
CA LYS A 819 46.75 4.28 -13.62
C LYS A 819 45.76 4.82 -12.58
N SER A 820 44.85 5.73 -12.97
CA SER A 820 43.86 6.36 -12.10
C SER A 820 42.60 5.52 -11.81
N GLU A 821 42.24 4.54 -12.66
CA GLU A 821 41.05 3.69 -12.43
C GLU A 821 41.34 2.59 -11.39
N ILE A 822 42.59 2.14 -11.30
CA ILE A 822 43.03 1.05 -10.41
C ILE A 822 42.95 1.43 -8.92
N MET A 823 43.21 2.70 -8.57
CA MET A 823 43.07 3.21 -7.18
C MET A 823 41.61 3.31 -6.68
N LYS A 824 40.61 2.87 -7.47
CA LYS A 824 39.18 2.89 -7.09
C LYS A 824 38.49 1.53 -7.11
N LEU A 825 39.23 0.41 -7.12
CA LEU A 825 38.67 -0.91 -6.81
C LEU A 825 38.81 -1.21 -5.30
N ASP A 826 37.67 -1.37 -4.60
CA ASP A 826 37.64 -1.93 -3.25
C ASP A 826 38.01 -3.42 -3.33
N THR A 827 39.11 -3.82 -2.68
CA THR A 827 39.70 -5.16 -2.80
C THR A 827 39.14 -6.18 -1.81
N SER A 828 38.20 -5.82 -0.92
CA SER A 828 37.63 -6.78 0.05
C SER A 828 36.63 -7.74 -0.63
N GLY A 829 37.12 -8.68 -1.44
CA GLY A 829 36.26 -9.46 -2.34
C GLY A 829 36.73 -10.81 -2.91
N LEU A 830 37.99 -11.29 -2.77
CA LEU A 830 38.34 -12.68 -3.12
C LEU A 830 39.67 -13.26 -2.55
N GLU A 831 39.82 -13.32 -1.22
CA GLU A 831 40.85 -14.15 -0.54
C GLU A 831 40.22 -14.84 0.70
N SER A 832 40.58 -16.05 1.12
CA SER A 832 41.34 -17.14 0.47
C SER A 832 40.95 -18.46 1.15
N PHE A 833 40.76 -19.55 0.40
CA PHE A 833 40.62 -20.90 0.97
C PHE A 833 41.71 -21.81 0.42
N SER A 834 42.79 -21.96 1.19
CA SER A 834 43.87 -22.92 0.93
C SER A 834 43.43 -24.34 1.32
N THR A 835 43.96 -25.32 0.58
CA THR A 835 43.66 -26.74 0.74
C THR A 835 43.93 -27.27 2.15
N LEU A 836 42.99 -28.02 2.72
CA LEU A 836 43.28 -29.08 3.69
C LEU A 836 42.62 -30.38 3.23
N THR A 837 43.37 -31.47 3.36
CA THR A 837 43.03 -32.82 2.89
C THR A 837 42.28 -33.61 3.95
N ALA A 838 41.29 -34.41 3.52
CA ALA A 838 40.67 -35.43 4.36
C ALA A 838 41.17 -36.83 3.99
N PRO A 839 41.50 -37.67 4.98
CA PRO A 839 41.38 -39.12 4.91
C PRO A 839 40.23 -39.61 5.82
N GLY A 840 39.63 -40.75 5.51
CA GLY A 840 38.64 -41.42 6.38
C GLY A 840 37.25 -41.59 5.77
N ASP A 841 37.00 -42.82 5.31
CA ASP A 841 35.75 -43.58 5.47
C ASP A 841 34.43 -42.92 5.05
N GLY A 842 34.07 -43.19 3.79
CA GLY A 842 32.83 -42.71 3.19
C GLY A 842 31.59 -43.55 3.52
N VAL A 843 30.44 -42.92 3.31
CA VAL A 843 29.16 -43.57 3.03
C VAL A 843 28.68 -43.07 1.67
N VAL A 844 28.13 -43.95 0.84
CA VAL A 844 27.49 -43.55 -0.43
C VAL A 844 26.13 -42.96 -0.11
N VAL A 845 25.88 -41.72 -0.53
CA VAL A 845 24.58 -41.06 -0.41
C VAL A 845 24.02 -40.80 -1.80
N GLU A 846 22.76 -41.19 -2.02
CA GLU A 846 22.07 -41.07 -3.30
C GLU A 846 21.80 -39.61 -3.68
N PHE A 847 21.72 -39.34 -4.99
CA PHE A 847 21.26 -38.06 -5.51
C PHE A 847 19.73 -37.95 -5.39
N SER A 848 19.27 -37.61 -4.18
CA SER A 848 17.89 -37.16 -3.98
C SER A 848 17.60 -35.89 -4.82
N ALA A 849 16.37 -35.78 -5.31
CA ALA A 849 15.90 -34.72 -6.19
C ALA A 849 16.03 -33.32 -5.55
N PRO A 850 16.04 -32.22 -6.34
CA PRO A 850 15.87 -30.88 -5.78
C PRO A 850 14.60 -30.84 -4.92
N PRO A 851 14.63 -30.23 -3.72
CA PRO A 851 13.53 -30.31 -2.78
C PRO A 851 12.30 -29.62 -3.34
N SER A 852 11.32 -30.42 -3.75
CA SER A 852 9.95 -29.96 -3.94
C SER A 852 9.43 -29.48 -2.58
N PHE A 853 8.97 -28.23 -2.53
CA PHE A 853 8.04 -27.85 -1.49
C PHE A 853 6.71 -28.53 -1.82
N GLN A 854 6.51 -29.74 -1.28
CA GLN A 854 5.17 -30.29 -1.20
C GLN A 854 4.38 -29.37 -0.27
N LEU A 855 3.49 -28.58 -0.87
CA LEU A 855 2.28 -28.14 -0.18
C LEU A 855 1.68 -29.39 0.49
N PRO A 856 1.32 -29.34 1.79
CA PRO A 856 0.72 -30.49 2.45
C PRO A 856 -0.55 -30.83 1.69
N ASN A 857 -0.53 -31.98 1.00
CA ASN A 857 -1.60 -32.38 0.08
C ASN A 857 -2.75 -32.98 0.88
N SER A 858 -3.30 -32.16 1.78
CA SER A 858 -4.37 -32.56 2.69
C SER A 858 -5.67 -32.64 1.90
N ASN A 859 -6.17 -33.87 1.75
CA ASN A 859 -7.53 -34.11 1.29
C ASN A 859 -8.57 -33.57 2.30
N ASP A 860 -8.15 -33.25 3.53
CA ASP A 860 -8.92 -32.53 4.54
C ASP A 860 -8.35 -31.11 4.73
N PHE A 861 -8.90 -30.15 3.99
CA PHE A 861 -8.53 -28.74 4.11
C PHE A 861 -8.92 -28.16 5.49
N ASP A 862 -10.06 -28.60 6.04
CA ASP A 862 -10.55 -28.17 7.36
C ASP A 862 -9.64 -28.65 8.50
N GLY A 863 -9.07 -29.85 8.38
CA GLY A 863 -8.06 -30.39 9.29
C GLY A 863 -6.80 -29.54 9.33
N PHE A 864 -6.24 -29.21 8.15
CA PHE A 864 -5.07 -28.32 8.05
C PHE A 864 -5.36 -26.90 8.58
N VAL A 865 -6.54 -26.36 8.28
CA VAL A 865 -6.99 -25.06 8.82
C VAL A 865 -7.13 -25.12 10.35
N LYS A 866 -7.66 -26.21 10.92
CA LYS A 866 -7.71 -26.41 12.39
C LYS A 866 -6.32 -26.46 13.03
N GLU A 867 -5.35 -27.15 12.44
CA GLU A 867 -3.96 -27.16 12.95
C GLU A 867 -3.32 -25.77 12.88
N ALA A 868 -3.46 -25.06 11.75
CA ALA A 868 -2.96 -23.70 11.60
C ALA A 868 -3.61 -22.72 12.61
N ILE A 869 -4.92 -22.85 12.87
CA ILE A 869 -5.63 -22.07 13.89
C ILE A 869 -5.12 -22.38 15.31
N GLN A 870 -4.71 -23.63 15.60
CA GLN A 870 -4.08 -23.94 16.89
C GLN A 870 -2.70 -23.27 17.04
N MET A 871 -1.91 -23.18 15.97
CA MET A 871 -0.63 -22.45 16.00
C MET A 871 -0.82 -20.93 16.13
N VAL A 872 -1.93 -20.39 15.63
CA VAL A 872 -2.29 -18.95 15.73
C VAL A 872 -3.40 -18.72 16.75
N LYS A 873 -3.25 -19.27 17.96
CA LYS A 873 -4.04 -18.86 19.13
C LYS A 873 -3.42 -17.61 19.78
N PRO A 874 -3.94 -16.38 19.56
CA PRO A 874 -3.52 -15.23 20.33
C PRO A 874 -3.91 -15.44 21.80
N ALA A 875 -2.96 -15.33 22.72
CA ALA A 875 -3.23 -15.33 24.15
C ALA A 875 -3.71 -13.93 24.57
N LYS A 876 -5.01 -13.84 24.92
CA LYS A 876 -5.78 -12.59 25.04
C LYS A 876 -5.77 -12.06 26.48
N GLY A 877 -4.96 -11.04 26.76
CA GLY A 877 -5.04 -10.24 27.98
C GLY A 877 -5.87 -8.97 27.79
N THR A 878 -7.01 -8.86 28.48
CA THR A 878 -7.91 -7.68 28.46
C THR A 878 -9.08 -7.86 29.44
N THR A 879 -9.59 -6.76 30.00
CA THR A 879 -10.94 -6.71 30.59
C THR A 879 -11.75 -5.55 30.01
N THR A 880 -12.93 -5.86 29.49
CA THR A 880 -13.94 -4.87 29.08
C THR A 880 -15.27 -5.17 29.76
N LEU A 881 -16.06 -4.14 30.05
CA LEU A 881 -17.33 -4.21 30.75
C LEU A 881 -18.32 -3.23 30.10
N ALA A 882 -19.58 -3.61 29.97
CA ALA A 882 -20.66 -2.68 29.67
C ALA A 882 -21.97 -3.12 30.33
N PHE A 883 -22.79 -2.16 30.77
CA PHE A 883 -24.12 -2.42 31.32
C PHE A 883 -25.10 -1.26 31.09
N ILE A 884 -26.38 -1.59 30.97
CA ILE A 884 -27.51 -0.66 30.82
C ILE A 884 -28.05 -0.31 32.20
N PHE A 885 -28.35 0.97 32.43
CA PHE A 885 -29.10 1.48 33.57
C PHE A 885 -30.11 2.54 33.09
N LYS A 886 -30.96 3.05 34.00
CA LYS A 886 -32.03 4.02 33.70
C LYS A 886 -31.60 5.17 32.78
N ASP A 887 -30.45 5.79 33.07
CA ASP A 887 -29.98 6.98 32.36
C ASP A 887 -28.88 6.66 31.32
N GLY A 888 -28.68 5.39 30.91
CA GLY A 888 -27.90 5.05 29.71
C GLY A 888 -27.15 3.73 29.74
N VAL A 889 -26.03 3.68 29.00
CA VAL A 889 -25.11 2.54 29.00
C VAL A 889 -23.75 3.00 29.52
N ILE A 890 -23.23 2.33 30.56
CA ILE A 890 -21.83 2.48 30.98
C ILE A 890 -20.97 1.51 30.17
N VAL A 891 -19.80 1.98 29.73
CA VAL A 891 -18.77 1.17 29.08
C VAL A 891 -17.43 1.46 29.75
N ALA A 892 -16.79 0.43 30.30
CA ALA A 892 -15.53 0.54 31.04
C ALA A 892 -14.49 -0.47 30.52
N ALA A 893 -13.22 -0.07 30.49
CA ALA A 893 -12.12 -0.95 30.08
C ALA A 893 -10.77 -0.52 30.68
N ASP A 894 -9.87 -1.49 30.82
CA ASP A 894 -8.45 -1.24 31.09
C ASP A 894 -7.68 -0.89 29.79
N SER A 895 -6.42 -0.47 29.90
CA SER A 895 -5.59 -0.08 28.74
C SER A 895 -4.38 -0.98 28.46
N ARG A 896 -4.15 -2.03 29.25
CA ARG A 896 -3.04 -2.97 29.05
C ARG A 896 -3.38 -3.99 27.97
N ALA A 897 -2.58 -4.05 26.91
CA ALA A 897 -2.62 -5.16 25.95
C ALA A 897 -1.45 -6.10 26.20
N SER A 898 -1.74 -7.37 26.51
CA SER A 898 -0.72 -8.41 26.57
C SER A 898 -0.63 -9.21 25.26
N MET A 899 0.47 -9.93 25.09
CA MET A 899 0.68 -10.93 24.06
C MET A 899 1.22 -12.19 24.75
N GLY A 900 0.31 -12.98 25.32
CA GLY A 900 0.67 -13.98 26.34
C GLY A 900 1.08 -13.32 27.66
N GLY A 901 2.11 -13.87 28.31
CA GLY A 901 2.66 -13.34 29.56
C GLY A 901 3.49 -12.05 29.45
N TYR A 902 3.58 -11.45 28.25
CA TYR A 902 4.30 -10.21 28.02
C TYR A 902 3.34 -9.03 27.79
N ILE A 903 3.62 -7.87 28.39
CA ILE A 903 2.83 -6.65 28.20
C ILE A 903 3.31 -5.93 26.94
N SER A 904 2.50 -5.98 25.88
CA SER A 904 2.78 -5.35 24.59
C SER A 904 2.64 -3.82 24.65
N SER A 905 1.66 -3.33 25.41
CA SER A 905 1.48 -1.90 25.72
C SER A 905 0.65 -1.71 26.98
N GLN A 906 0.85 -0.62 27.72
CA GLN A 906 0.04 -0.21 28.87
C GLN A 906 -1.08 0.78 28.49
N SER A 907 -1.13 1.29 27.25
CA SER A 907 -1.91 2.49 26.87
C SER A 907 -2.83 2.30 25.65
N VAL A 908 -3.29 1.08 25.40
CA VAL A 908 -4.23 0.78 24.29
C VAL A 908 -5.63 1.28 24.63
N LYS A 909 -6.21 2.11 23.74
CA LYS A 909 -7.61 2.52 23.82
C LYS A 909 -8.53 1.37 23.38
N LYS A 910 -9.09 0.64 24.34
CA LYS A 910 -9.97 -0.52 24.09
C LYS A 910 -11.45 -0.18 23.86
N ILE A 911 -11.86 1.04 24.17
CA ILE A 911 -13.20 1.55 23.85
C ILE A 911 -13.08 2.33 22.54
N ILE A 912 -13.71 1.79 21.48
CA ILE A 912 -13.61 2.26 20.10
C ILE A 912 -14.86 3.07 19.76
N GLU A 913 -14.66 4.24 19.18
CA GLU A 913 -15.74 5.13 18.77
C GLU A 913 -16.27 4.69 17.40
N ILE A 914 -17.56 4.35 17.30
CA ILE A 914 -18.19 3.91 16.04
C ILE A 914 -18.83 5.13 15.35
N ASN A 915 -19.58 5.91 16.12
CA ASN A 915 -20.09 7.25 15.78
C ASN A 915 -20.37 8.00 17.12
N PRO A 916 -20.93 9.23 17.13
CA PRO A 916 -21.21 9.96 18.38
C PRO A 916 -22.22 9.32 19.34
N TYR A 917 -22.96 8.29 18.91
CA TYR A 917 -24.06 7.65 19.66
C TYR A 917 -23.81 6.15 19.95
N MET A 918 -22.70 5.59 19.45
CA MET A 918 -22.34 4.18 19.60
C MET A 918 -20.84 3.98 19.87
N LEU A 919 -20.56 3.11 20.84
CA LEU A 919 -19.23 2.64 21.21
C LEU A 919 -19.13 1.13 20.97
N GLY A 920 -17.94 0.68 20.55
CA GLY A 920 -17.54 -0.72 20.49
C GLY A 920 -16.46 -1.02 21.52
N THR A 921 -16.28 -2.28 21.91
CA THR A 921 -15.16 -2.70 22.76
C THR A 921 -14.18 -3.62 22.04
N MET A 922 -12.95 -3.63 22.53
CA MET A 922 -11.87 -4.46 22.02
C MET A 922 -11.56 -5.56 23.03
N ALA A 923 -12.01 -6.79 22.77
CA ALA A 923 -11.41 -7.99 23.33
C ALA A 923 -11.00 -8.94 22.20
N GLY A 924 -9.76 -9.44 22.23
CA GLY A 924 -9.17 -10.23 21.14
C GLY A 924 -8.03 -9.51 20.42
N GLY A 925 -7.94 -9.67 19.10
CA GLY A 925 -6.89 -9.10 18.27
C GLY A 925 -7.12 -7.62 18.08
N ALA A 926 -6.19 -6.78 18.55
CA ALA A 926 -6.35 -5.33 18.48
C ALA A 926 -6.53 -4.81 17.05
N ALA A 927 -5.85 -5.42 16.08
CA ALA A 927 -5.99 -5.11 14.65
C ALA A 927 -7.39 -5.44 14.12
N ASP A 928 -7.86 -6.67 14.29
CA ASP A 928 -9.18 -7.14 13.86
C ASP A 928 -10.29 -6.26 14.44
N CYS A 929 -10.23 -5.99 15.75
CA CYS A 929 -11.19 -5.17 16.45
C CYS A 929 -11.17 -3.72 15.94
N GLN A 930 -10.01 -3.08 15.79
CA GLN A 930 -9.95 -1.70 15.26
C GLN A 930 -10.45 -1.62 13.81
N PHE A 931 -10.07 -2.58 12.96
CA PHE A 931 -10.47 -2.62 11.56
C PHE A 931 -11.98 -2.79 11.42
N TRP A 932 -12.58 -3.78 12.09
CA TRP A 932 -14.01 -4.07 11.93
C TRP A 932 -14.92 -3.01 12.56
N HIS A 933 -14.53 -2.37 13.67
CA HIS A 933 -15.30 -1.23 14.20
C HIS A 933 -15.19 0.01 13.31
N ARG A 934 -14.02 0.29 12.71
CA ARG A 934 -13.88 1.38 11.72
C ARG A 934 -14.73 1.10 10.46
N ASN A 935 -14.74 -0.14 9.99
CA ASN A 935 -15.58 -0.58 8.87
C ASN A 935 -17.09 -0.45 9.21
N LEU A 936 -17.48 -0.79 10.44
CA LEU A 936 -18.84 -0.60 10.94
C LEU A 936 -19.22 0.88 10.99
N GLY A 937 -18.37 1.76 11.54
CA GLY A 937 -18.63 3.21 11.60
C GLY A 937 -18.87 3.82 10.22
N ILE A 938 -18.06 3.42 9.22
CA ILE A 938 -18.27 3.79 7.81
C ILE A 938 -19.65 3.31 7.31
N LYS A 939 -20.00 2.03 7.55
CA LYS A 939 -21.31 1.48 7.14
C LYS A 939 -22.49 2.14 7.85
N CYS A 940 -22.37 2.49 9.13
CA CYS A 940 -23.36 3.25 9.88
C CYS A 940 -23.56 4.65 9.29
N ARG A 941 -22.48 5.35 8.92
CA ARG A 941 -22.56 6.68 8.28
C ARG A 941 -23.10 6.61 6.84
N LEU A 942 -22.76 5.58 6.07
CA LEU A 942 -23.34 5.34 4.74
C LEU A 942 -24.86 5.08 4.82
N HIS A 943 -25.31 4.31 5.82
CA HIS A 943 -26.74 4.12 6.07
C HIS A 943 -27.44 5.44 6.42
N GLU A 944 -26.84 6.25 7.29
CA GLU A 944 -27.37 7.57 7.68
C GLU A 944 -27.47 8.54 6.49
N LEU A 945 -26.45 8.60 5.64
CA LEU A 945 -26.45 9.44 4.44
C LEU A 945 -27.45 8.98 3.38
N ALA A 946 -27.64 7.65 3.21
CA ALA A 946 -28.56 7.10 2.23
C ALA A 946 -30.05 7.24 2.65
N ASN A 947 -30.35 7.02 3.93
CA ASN A 947 -31.73 6.95 4.43
C ASN A 947 -32.18 8.22 5.18
N LYS A 948 -31.29 9.20 5.37
CA LYS A 948 -31.50 10.42 6.20
C LYS A 948 -31.88 10.16 7.67
N ARG A 949 -31.68 8.92 8.15
CA ARG A 949 -32.00 8.46 9.51
C ARG A 949 -30.84 7.63 10.05
N ARG A 950 -30.53 7.79 11.33
CA ARG A 950 -29.46 7.03 11.99
C ARG A 950 -29.80 5.54 12.01
N ILE A 951 -28.79 4.69 11.87
CA ILE A 951 -28.95 3.25 12.09
C ILE A 951 -29.11 2.97 13.59
N SER A 952 -30.03 2.07 13.94
CA SER A 952 -30.18 1.57 15.32
C SER A 952 -28.98 0.74 15.77
N VAL A 953 -28.75 0.66 17.08
CA VAL A 953 -27.75 -0.24 17.71
C VAL A 953 -28.07 -1.70 17.34
N THR A 954 -29.37 -2.02 17.25
CA THR A 954 -29.88 -3.29 16.73
C THR A 954 -29.39 -3.55 15.30
N GLY A 955 -29.52 -2.57 14.39
CA GLY A 955 -29.04 -2.67 13.01
C GLY A 955 -27.53 -2.75 12.89
N ALA A 956 -26.79 -1.89 13.60
CA ALA A 956 -25.32 -1.84 13.59
C ALA A 956 -24.70 -3.16 14.07
N SER A 957 -25.18 -3.68 15.21
CA SER A 957 -24.73 -4.99 15.72
C SER A 957 -25.07 -6.14 14.77
N LYS A 958 -26.20 -6.10 14.06
CA LYS A 958 -26.56 -7.13 13.07
C LYS A 958 -25.73 -7.02 11.79
N LEU A 959 -25.37 -5.81 11.34
CA LEU A 959 -24.39 -5.62 10.27
C LEU A 959 -23.04 -6.21 10.65
N LEU A 960 -22.52 -5.92 11.85
CA LEU A 960 -21.24 -6.46 12.31
C LEU A 960 -21.26 -8.00 12.39
N ALA A 961 -22.30 -8.57 12.98
CA ALA A 961 -22.47 -10.02 13.07
C ALA A 961 -22.48 -10.69 11.69
N ASN A 962 -23.22 -10.14 10.72
CA ASN A 962 -23.26 -10.64 9.35
C ASN A 962 -21.90 -10.53 8.64
N ILE A 963 -21.11 -9.49 8.94
CA ILE A 963 -19.75 -9.33 8.39
C ILE A 963 -18.82 -10.41 8.97
N LEU A 964 -18.75 -10.54 10.29
CA LEU A 964 -17.86 -11.50 10.96
C LEU A 964 -18.23 -12.95 10.57
N TYR A 965 -19.53 -13.25 10.41
CA TYR A 965 -20.01 -14.54 9.89
C TYR A 965 -19.44 -14.89 8.51
N SER A 966 -19.23 -13.92 7.61
CA SER A 966 -18.60 -14.17 6.29
C SER A 966 -17.10 -14.47 6.33
N TYR A 967 -16.45 -14.27 7.48
CA TYR A 967 -15.05 -14.61 7.75
C TYR A 967 -14.93 -15.75 8.80
N ARG A 968 -16.03 -16.43 9.09
CA ARG A 968 -16.08 -17.55 10.04
C ARG A 968 -15.04 -18.60 9.68
N GLY A 969 -14.28 -19.08 10.67
CA GLY A 969 -13.19 -20.05 10.45
C GLY A 969 -11.90 -19.47 9.83
N MET A 970 -11.86 -18.19 9.39
CA MET A 970 -10.64 -17.59 8.81
C MET A 970 -9.64 -17.05 9.86
N GLY A 971 -9.73 -17.52 11.11
CA GLY A 971 -8.82 -17.13 12.19
C GLY A 971 -9.03 -15.75 12.79
N LEU A 972 -10.13 -15.05 12.49
CA LEU A 972 -10.48 -13.77 13.13
C LEU A 972 -10.58 -13.92 14.65
N SER A 973 -10.05 -12.93 15.38
CA SER A 973 -10.03 -12.91 16.83
C SER A 973 -10.79 -11.69 17.37
N VAL A 974 -12.11 -11.68 17.22
CA VAL A 974 -12.99 -10.61 17.71
C VAL A 974 -13.92 -11.10 18.82
N GLY A 975 -14.06 -10.31 19.88
CA GLY A 975 -15.18 -10.34 20.82
C GLY A 975 -15.45 -8.90 21.26
N THR A 976 -16.65 -8.39 21.01
CA THR A 976 -16.97 -6.97 21.20
C THR A 976 -18.37 -6.76 21.74
N MET A 977 -18.51 -5.73 22.56
CA MET A 977 -19.79 -5.16 22.95
C MET A 977 -20.05 -3.90 22.13
N ILE A 978 -21.18 -3.88 21.42
CA ILE A 978 -21.74 -2.70 20.76
C ILE A 978 -22.75 -2.07 21.72
N ALA A 979 -22.38 -0.94 22.30
CA ALA A 979 -23.19 -0.15 23.23
C ALA A 979 -23.67 1.12 22.52
N GLY A 980 -24.93 1.50 22.71
CA GLY A 980 -25.45 2.73 22.13
C GLY A 980 -26.78 3.18 22.73
N TRP A 981 -27.20 4.38 22.37
CA TRP A 981 -28.57 4.85 22.55
C TRP A 981 -29.19 5.12 21.18
N ASP A 982 -30.38 4.58 20.92
CA ASP A 982 -31.17 4.90 19.72
C ASP A 982 -32.63 5.24 20.07
N GLU A 983 -33.50 5.33 19.07
CA GLU A 983 -34.92 5.65 19.25
C GLU A 983 -35.68 4.64 20.14
N THR A 984 -35.13 3.44 20.35
CA THR A 984 -35.66 2.40 21.26
C THR A 984 -35.03 2.46 22.67
N GLY A 985 -34.24 3.50 22.96
CA GLY A 985 -33.55 3.69 24.24
C GLY A 985 -32.12 3.14 24.26
N PRO A 986 -31.54 2.92 25.47
CA PRO A 986 -30.23 2.31 25.59
C PRO A 986 -30.26 0.83 25.16
N SER A 987 -29.25 0.43 24.38
CA SER A 987 -29.12 -0.95 23.88
C SER A 987 -27.68 -1.42 23.90
N LEU A 988 -27.51 -2.70 24.24
CA LEU A 988 -26.23 -3.38 24.38
C LEU A 988 -26.27 -4.76 23.72
N TYR A 989 -25.30 -5.03 22.86
CA TYR A 989 -25.16 -6.28 22.12
C TYR A 989 -23.74 -6.81 22.18
N TYR A 990 -23.56 -8.10 22.47
CA TYR A 990 -22.28 -8.79 22.28
C TYR A 990 -22.22 -9.41 20.87
N VAL A 991 -21.05 -9.37 20.23
CA VAL A 991 -20.76 -10.01 18.94
C VAL A 991 -19.39 -10.69 18.98
N ASP A 992 -19.32 -11.94 18.49
CA ASP A 992 -18.10 -12.76 18.46
C ASP A 992 -17.52 -12.97 17.03
N SER A 993 -16.36 -13.64 16.96
CA SER A 993 -15.62 -13.96 15.74
C SER A 993 -16.34 -14.90 14.78
N GLU A 994 -17.33 -15.66 15.24
CA GLU A 994 -18.12 -16.58 14.43
C GLU A 994 -19.36 -15.88 13.84
N GLY A 995 -19.59 -14.62 14.20
CA GLY A 995 -20.81 -13.86 13.86
C GLY A 995 -21.98 -14.15 14.80
N GLY A 996 -21.76 -14.82 15.93
CA GLY A 996 -22.73 -14.94 17.01
C GLY A 996 -23.06 -13.56 17.58
N ARG A 997 -24.33 -13.34 17.94
CA ARG A 997 -24.84 -12.04 18.41
C ARG A 997 -25.89 -12.20 19.49
N LEU A 998 -25.65 -11.62 20.66
CA LEU A 998 -26.53 -11.69 21.83
C LEU A 998 -26.97 -10.27 22.25
N LYS A 999 -28.24 -10.09 22.63
CA LYS A 999 -28.69 -8.88 23.38
C LYS A 999 -28.51 -9.18 24.87
N GLY A 1000 -28.16 -8.16 25.66
CA GLY A 1000 -28.07 -8.29 27.12
C GLY A 1000 -28.17 -6.94 27.82
N THR A 1001 -28.46 -6.96 29.11
CA THR A 1001 -28.43 -5.77 29.99
C THR A 1001 -27.05 -5.49 30.57
N ARG A 1002 -26.21 -6.54 30.69
CA ARG A 1002 -24.82 -6.47 31.18
C ARG A 1002 -23.97 -7.51 30.47
N PHE A 1003 -22.72 -7.16 30.18
CA PHE A 1003 -21.71 -8.05 29.63
C PHE A 1003 -20.32 -7.63 30.14
N SER A 1004 -19.45 -8.60 30.44
CA SER A 1004 -18.00 -8.38 30.58
C SER A 1004 -17.23 -9.44 29.80
N VAL A 1005 -16.19 -9.00 29.07
CA VAL A 1005 -15.48 -9.80 28.08
C VAL A 1005 -13.97 -9.65 28.25
N GLY A 1006 -13.27 -10.79 28.32
CA GLY A 1006 -11.82 -10.88 28.41
C GLY A 1006 -11.33 -11.72 29.60
N SER A 1007 -10.03 -11.69 29.89
CA SER A 1007 -9.35 -12.49 30.91
C SER A 1007 -9.79 -12.16 32.34
N GLY A 1008 -9.93 -10.88 32.69
CA GLY A 1008 -10.41 -10.45 34.01
C GLY A 1008 -11.93 -10.36 34.15
N SER A 1009 -12.70 -10.80 33.13
CA SER A 1009 -14.17 -10.77 33.12
C SER A 1009 -14.83 -11.38 34.39
N PRO A 1010 -14.38 -12.55 34.91
CA PRO A 1010 -14.98 -13.14 36.13
C PRO A 1010 -14.86 -12.21 37.36
N TYR A 1011 -13.76 -11.48 37.48
CA TYR A 1011 -13.55 -10.53 38.59
C TYR A 1011 -14.40 -9.27 38.41
N ALA A 1012 -14.56 -8.78 37.18
CA ALA A 1012 -15.42 -7.65 36.87
C ALA A 1012 -16.91 -7.97 37.11
N TYR A 1013 -17.38 -9.16 36.72
CA TYR A 1013 -18.75 -9.62 37.03
C TYR A 1013 -18.98 -9.73 38.53
N GLY A 1014 -18.05 -10.29 39.32
CA GLY A 1014 -18.22 -10.43 40.77
C GLY A 1014 -18.43 -9.09 41.52
N VAL A 1015 -17.92 -7.98 40.98
CA VAL A 1015 -18.16 -6.62 41.50
C VAL A 1015 -19.45 -6.03 40.92
N LEU A 1016 -19.65 -6.18 39.60
CA LEU A 1016 -20.84 -5.69 38.90
C LEU A 1016 -22.11 -6.28 39.50
N ASP A 1017 -22.18 -7.59 39.64
CA ASP A 1017 -23.41 -8.29 40.02
C ASP A 1017 -23.79 -8.10 41.50
N ASN A 1018 -22.85 -7.61 42.32
CA ASN A 1018 -23.07 -7.18 43.69
C ASN A 1018 -23.57 -5.72 43.76
N GLY A 1019 -22.95 -4.79 43.00
CA GLY A 1019 -23.28 -3.37 43.04
C GLY A 1019 -24.33 -2.87 42.05
N TYR A 1020 -24.70 -3.66 41.05
CA TYR A 1020 -25.61 -3.26 39.97
C TYR A 1020 -27.06 -3.13 40.43
N ARG A 1021 -27.65 -1.96 40.18
CA ARG A 1021 -29.09 -1.71 40.17
C ARG A 1021 -29.45 -0.97 38.88
N TYR A 1022 -30.71 -1.02 38.46
CA TYR A 1022 -31.15 -0.29 37.26
C TYR A 1022 -31.34 1.21 37.53
N ASP A 1023 -31.60 1.58 38.78
CA ASP A 1023 -31.95 2.94 39.25
C ASP A 1023 -30.75 3.78 39.71
N LEU A 1024 -29.51 3.32 39.48
CA LEU A 1024 -28.27 4.04 39.82
C LEU A 1024 -28.26 5.45 39.21
N SER A 1025 -27.73 6.42 39.95
CA SER A 1025 -27.28 7.70 39.38
C SER A 1025 -26.13 7.49 38.39
N VAL A 1026 -25.88 8.48 37.51
CA VAL A 1026 -24.79 8.39 36.52
C VAL A 1026 -23.43 8.28 37.22
N GLU A 1027 -23.26 9.01 38.33
CA GLU A 1027 -22.07 8.99 39.18
C GLU A 1027 -21.85 7.63 39.85
N GLU A 1028 -22.89 7.02 40.45
CA GLU A 1028 -22.81 5.65 40.99
C GLU A 1028 -22.50 4.62 39.90
N ALA A 1029 -23.11 4.75 38.72
CA ALA A 1029 -22.91 3.83 37.61
C ALA A 1029 -21.49 3.93 37.01
N VAL A 1030 -20.95 5.15 36.89
CA VAL A 1030 -19.54 5.39 36.50
C VAL A 1030 -18.58 4.80 37.53
N GLU A 1031 -18.84 5.00 38.83
CA GLU A 1031 -18.03 4.44 39.90
C GLU A 1031 -18.10 2.90 39.96
N LEU A 1032 -19.27 2.29 39.77
CA LEU A 1032 -19.42 0.83 39.68
C LEU A 1032 -18.61 0.26 38.51
N GLY A 1033 -18.70 0.89 37.33
CA GLY A 1033 -17.92 0.50 36.15
C GLY A 1033 -16.40 0.64 36.36
N ARG A 1034 -15.96 1.71 37.03
CA ARG A 1034 -14.57 1.94 37.40
C ARG A 1034 -14.06 0.87 38.37
N ARG A 1035 -14.77 0.65 39.47
CA ARG A 1035 -14.42 -0.28 40.54
C ARG A 1035 -14.35 -1.72 40.04
N ALA A 1036 -15.29 -2.13 39.18
CA ALA A 1036 -15.31 -3.47 38.59
C ALA A 1036 -14.10 -3.75 37.68
N ILE A 1037 -13.70 -2.80 36.83
CA ILE A 1037 -12.46 -2.93 36.04
C ILE A 1037 -11.23 -2.89 36.95
N TYR A 1038 -11.18 -1.98 37.94
CA TYR A 1038 -10.07 -1.90 38.89
C TYR A 1038 -9.80 -3.24 39.60
N HIS A 1039 -10.82 -3.87 40.19
CA HIS A 1039 -10.64 -5.19 40.85
C HIS A 1039 -10.23 -6.28 39.87
N ALA A 1040 -10.68 -6.24 38.61
CA ALA A 1040 -10.19 -7.14 37.58
C ALA A 1040 -8.70 -6.91 37.28
N THR A 1041 -8.25 -5.66 37.13
CA THR A 1041 -6.82 -5.34 36.92
C THR A 1041 -5.91 -5.68 38.11
N PHE A 1042 -6.47 -5.77 39.32
CA PHE A 1042 -5.74 -6.21 40.51
C PHE A 1042 -5.58 -7.74 40.59
N ARG A 1043 -6.41 -8.52 39.89
CA ARG A 1043 -6.40 -10.00 39.93
C ARG A 1043 -5.97 -10.66 38.61
N ASP A 1044 -6.17 -10.01 37.47
CA ASP A 1044 -5.69 -10.42 36.16
C ASP A 1044 -4.48 -9.58 35.74
N GLY A 1045 -3.28 -10.16 35.85
CA GLY A 1045 -2.04 -9.50 35.41
C GLY A 1045 -2.00 -9.14 33.93
N ALA A 1046 -2.85 -9.75 33.10
CA ALA A 1046 -2.97 -9.46 31.67
C ALA A 1046 -3.80 -8.19 31.37
N SER A 1047 -4.46 -7.61 32.38
CA SER A 1047 -5.20 -6.33 32.36
C SER A 1047 -4.50 -5.29 33.24
N GLY A 1048 -4.73 -3.99 33.01
CA GLY A 1048 -4.17 -2.90 33.84
C GLY A 1048 -3.91 -1.58 33.10
N GLY A 1049 -3.01 -0.78 33.67
CA GLY A 1049 -2.73 0.57 33.17
C GLY A 1049 -3.76 1.55 33.68
N VAL A 1050 -4.59 2.09 32.78
CA VAL A 1050 -5.59 3.12 33.05
C VAL A 1050 -6.99 2.56 32.90
N VAL A 1051 -7.85 2.77 33.90
CA VAL A 1051 -9.29 2.48 33.84
C VAL A 1051 -9.99 3.66 33.15
N SER A 1052 -10.54 3.44 31.96
CA SER A 1052 -11.35 4.44 31.26
C SER A 1052 -12.82 4.08 31.28
N VAL A 1053 -13.66 5.01 31.73
CA VAL A 1053 -15.12 4.87 31.78
C VAL A 1053 -15.80 5.88 30.87
N TYR A 1054 -16.76 5.40 30.09
CA TYR A 1054 -17.61 6.16 29.19
C TYR A 1054 -19.08 5.90 29.54
N HIS A 1055 -19.91 6.91 29.32
CA HIS A 1055 -21.37 6.86 29.45
C HIS A 1055 -21.98 7.16 28.09
N VAL A 1056 -23.01 6.42 27.70
CA VAL A 1056 -23.78 6.63 26.47
C VAL A 1056 -25.22 7.00 26.84
N GLY A 1057 -25.59 8.25 26.61
CA GLY A 1057 -26.93 8.81 26.83
C GLY A 1057 -27.60 9.20 25.51
N PRO A 1058 -28.80 9.82 25.56
CA PRO A 1058 -29.57 10.21 24.36
C PRO A 1058 -28.84 11.22 23.46
N GLU A 1059 -28.08 12.16 24.05
CA GLU A 1059 -27.29 13.15 23.32
C GLU A 1059 -25.98 12.58 22.71
N GLY A 1060 -25.66 11.31 23.02
CA GLY A 1060 -24.44 10.64 22.56
C GLY A 1060 -23.59 10.10 23.72
N TRP A 1061 -22.35 9.73 23.41
CA TRP A 1061 -21.40 9.26 24.43
C TRP A 1061 -20.48 10.37 24.96
N LYS A 1062 -20.08 10.22 26.22
CA LYS A 1062 -19.12 11.09 26.92
C LYS A 1062 -18.11 10.23 27.66
N LYS A 1063 -16.81 10.52 27.51
CA LYS A 1063 -15.78 9.97 28.42
C LYS A 1063 -15.90 10.67 29.77
N TRP A 1064 -16.00 9.90 30.86
CA TRP A 1064 -16.06 10.43 32.21
C TRP A 1064 -14.68 10.44 32.87
N THR A 1065 -14.06 9.27 33.06
CA THR A 1065 -12.81 9.14 33.80
C THR A 1065 -11.76 8.33 33.03
N GLY A 1066 -10.51 8.38 33.49
CA GLY A 1066 -9.34 7.84 32.79
C GLY A 1066 -8.18 7.72 33.76
N ASP A 1067 -8.37 6.92 34.80
CA ASP A 1067 -7.65 6.98 36.07
C ASP A 1067 -6.63 5.82 36.15
N ASP A 1068 -5.42 6.06 36.67
CA ASP A 1068 -4.42 4.98 36.75
C ASP A 1068 -4.81 3.96 37.83
N VAL A 1069 -4.60 2.67 37.55
CA VAL A 1069 -4.90 1.57 38.48
C VAL A 1069 -4.10 1.68 39.79
N GLY A 1070 -2.90 2.26 39.76
CA GLY A 1070 -2.10 2.54 40.95
C GLY A 1070 -2.72 3.63 41.83
N ASP A 1071 -3.14 4.75 41.24
CA ASP A 1071 -3.80 5.84 41.97
C ASP A 1071 -5.15 5.38 42.56
N LEU A 1072 -5.92 4.60 41.78
CA LEU A 1072 -7.16 3.97 42.26
C LEU A 1072 -6.93 2.97 43.39
N HIS A 1073 -5.77 2.28 43.43
CA HIS A 1073 -5.46 1.40 44.55
C HIS A 1073 -5.40 2.16 45.87
N TYR A 1074 -4.67 3.28 45.92
CA TYR A 1074 -4.59 4.13 47.11
C TYR A 1074 -5.90 4.86 47.41
N GLN A 1075 -6.72 5.17 46.40
CA GLN A 1075 -8.06 5.74 46.62
C GLN A 1075 -9.03 4.75 47.28
N TYR A 1076 -8.99 3.46 46.89
CA TYR A 1076 -9.86 2.42 47.45
C TYR A 1076 -9.28 1.75 48.71
N TYR A 1077 -7.97 1.76 48.89
CA TYR A 1077 -7.24 1.17 50.01
C TYR A 1077 -6.13 2.12 50.49
N PRO A 1078 -6.48 3.22 51.19
CA PRO A 1078 -5.51 4.18 51.69
C PRO A 1078 -4.58 3.52 52.73
N VAL A 1079 -3.29 3.57 52.47
CA VAL A 1079 -2.24 3.07 53.38
C VAL A 1079 -1.94 4.17 54.41
N VAL A 1080 -1.95 3.81 55.70
CA VAL A 1080 -1.48 4.71 56.77
C VAL A 1080 0.06 4.77 56.69
N PRO A 1081 0.69 5.95 56.56
CA PRO A 1081 2.15 6.05 56.49
C PRO A 1081 2.84 5.43 57.70
N SER A 1082 4.01 4.84 57.49
CA SER A 1082 4.85 4.37 58.58
C SER A 1082 5.50 5.55 59.31
N THR A 1083 5.82 5.40 60.60
CA THR A 1083 6.50 6.45 61.39
C THR A 1083 7.83 6.89 60.76
N VAL A 1084 8.53 5.99 60.08
CA VAL A 1084 9.78 6.26 59.35
C VAL A 1084 9.57 7.27 58.21
N GLU A 1085 8.41 7.24 57.55
CA GLU A 1085 8.09 8.19 56.46
C GLU A 1085 7.74 9.59 56.99
N GLN A 1086 7.23 9.69 58.23
CA GLN A 1086 7.05 10.99 58.90
C GLN A 1086 8.41 11.60 59.29
N GLU A 1087 9.32 10.82 59.87
CA GLU A 1087 10.67 11.28 60.22
C GLU A 1087 11.45 11.76 58.98
N MET A 1088 11.31 11.08 57.82
CA MET A 1088 11.94 11.52 56.57
C MET A 1088 11.30 12.78 55.95
N ALA A 1089 10.01 13.03 56.21
CA ALA A 1089 9.35 14.27 55.78
C ALA A 1089 9.82 15.47 56.62
N GLU A 1090 9.98 15.30 57.94
CA GLU A 1090 10.53 16.35 58.81
C GLU A 1090 12.02 16.61 58.52
N ALA A 1091 12.82 15.57 58.30
CA ALA A 1091 14.23 15.67 57.95
C ALA A 1091 14.52 16.29 56.56
N THR A 1092 13.51 16.53 55.74
CA THR A 1092 13.64 17.23 54.43
C THR A 1092 13.05 18.64 54.42
N GLY A 1093 12.58 19.13 55.58
CA GLY A 1093 12.04 20.49 55.77
C GLY A 1093 12.94 21.45 56.57
N ALA A 1094 14.21 21.09 56.80
CA ALA A 1094 15.18 21.83 57.63
C ALA A 1094 16.40 22.34 56.84
#